data_AF-A0A8T4BI58-F1
#
_entry.id   AF-A0A8T4BI58-F1
#
_cell.length_a   1.000
_cell.length_b   1.000
_cell.length_c   1.000
_cell.angle_alpha   90.00
_cell.angle_beta   90.00
_cell.angle_gamma   90.00
#
_symmetry.space_group_name_H-M   'P 1'
#
loop_
_entity.id
_entity.type
_entity.pdbx_description
1 polymer ?
#
loop_
_entity_poly.entity_id
_entity_poly.type
_entity_poly.pdbx_seq_one_letter_code
_entity_poly.pdbx_strand_id
1 'polypeptide(L)'
;MFLILASMPLNVQSEANTTPQEPTCNADRVNWTMGLVYCDHRATEGYTLFSPLPGNTTYLIDHVGRFVHEWSSPGEHRPALSAYLLEDGSLLRTANIAQTSHGNFSGGGTAGKVERISWDGTLEWSWTYDSTDFISHHDIEPMPNGNILMIAWEDKTEEEAAQAGRNPALASDSPNGENNVWPDHIIEVQPVGSNDATIVWRWHAWDHLVQDYDPNKDNYGVVEEHPELLNINYVSSTGNQAGRADWMHCNGIDYNAMLDQIALSCRGMDEIYIIDHSTTTEEAAGHTGGNAGKGGDFLYRWGNPQVYKKGLSSNQQLFGQHDVQWIQSGHPNEGQLMVFNNGNGRSEAYSSVDIINPTIVDGAYELQANGTFGPNQPSWTWDIGTEMYASAISGAHALSNGHVLVTYGTSGTLYEVNENGNVVWTYINPVGNNGAFNQTESIPEGNRAGTTANQVFKATHYESNYAGFAQKDLTPGDYIESWNDLCPSQDAWYWDKNGDGCIDDTDGDGVLDPNDLCWEGEDSLDEDNDGIADPCDDFVDSDDDGIADFEDQCAGHDDNVDDDADGIVDGCDELIDNDSDGVSNALDKCDGHDDGEDSDNDGIPNGCDATPLPVLQEVVEEELQTLEDQNNASLSSSNEPAENQATTESENDAWSTLKLSGWLLVLLGLWGFIYASLQYRSNQQNRGPQHGLLIVDDVETEGKTYDALPPLVLPTIHHAPPLPQQGLPEGWTMEQWEHYGHQWIEIYGGQEQP
;
A
#
# COMPACT_ATOMS: atom_id res chain seq x y z
N MET A 1 31.86 -48.42 -21.86
CA MET A 1 33.31 -48.13 -21.68
C MET A 1 33.74 -47.28 -22.86
N PHE A 2 33.92 -45.97 -22.72
CA PHE A 2 33.87 -45.15 -21.50
C PHE A 2 32.50 -44.43 -21.35
N LEU A 3 32.15 -44.02 -20.13
CA LEU A 3 31.33 -42.83 -19.93
C LEU A 3 32.29 -41.63 -19.96
N ILE A 4 31.85 -40.50 -20.51
CA ILE A 4 32.51 -39.22 -20.28
C ILE A 4 31.54 -38.42 -19.42
N LEU A 5 31.88 -38.27 -18.14
CA LEU A 5 31.23 -37.30 -17.27
C LEU A 5 31.74 -35.92 -17.71
N ALA A 6 30.82 -35.08 -18.18
CA ALA A 6 31.11 -33.68 -18.41
C ALA A 6 30.87 -32.93 -17.10
N SER A 7 31.95 -32.69 -16.35
CA SER A 7 31.92 -31.75 -15.22
C SER A 7 31.69 -30.34 -15.78
N MET A 8 30.47 -29.83 -15.65
CA MET A 8 30.23 -28.40 -15.75
C MET A 8 30.84 -27.75 -14.50
N PRO A 9 31.66 -26.69 -14.62
CA PRO A 9 32.01 -25.90 -13.47
C PRO A 9 30.73 -25.21 -12.97
N LEU A 10 30.41 -25.41 -11.69
CA LEU A 10 29.54 -24.48 -10.97
C LEU A 10 30.32 -23.19 -10.83
N ASN A 11 30.05 -22.25 -11.74
CA ASN A 11 30.61 -20.91 -11.67
C ASN A 11 29.74 -20.09 -10.70
N VAL A 12 29.84 -20.42 -9.41
CA VAL A 12 29.34 -19.55 -8.34
C VAL A 12 30.17 -18.28 -8.43
N GLN A 13 29.55 -17.22 -8.96
CA GLN A 13 29.94 -15.88 -8.61
C GLN A 13 29.26 -15.61 -7.27
N SER A 14 30.04 -15.43 -6.21
CA SER A 14 29.59 -14.59 -5.11
C SER A 14 29.40 -13.19 -5.70
N GLU A 15 28.16 -12.71 -5.76
CA GLU A 15 27.86 -11.32 -6.11
C GLU A 15 27.87 -10.45 -4.85
N ALA A 16 28.90 -10.65 -4.01
CA ALA A 16 29.30 -9.75 -2.93
C ALA A 16 29.88 -8.48 -3.56
N ASN A 17 28.99 -7.59 -4.02
CA ASN A 17 29.31 -6.27 -4.52
C ASN A 17 28.77 -5.25 -3.51
N THR A 18 29.38 -5.25 -2.32
CA THR A 18 28.99 -4.61 -1.05
C THR A 18 29.09 -3.07 -1.04
N THR A 19 28.85 -2.41 -2.18
CA THR A 19 28.59 -0.96 -2.21
C THR A 19 27.09 -0.73 -2.08
N PRO A 20 26.60 0.04 -1.10
CA PRO A 20 25.19 0.37 -0.96
C PRO A 20 24.59 0.88 -2.27
N GLN A 21 23.47 0.28 -2.66
CA GLN A 21 22.69 0.82 -3.78
C GLN A 21 21.89 2.03 -3.27
N GLU A 22 22.08 3.18 -3.94
CA GLU A 22 21.29 4.39 -3.71
C GLU A 22 19.78 4.06 -3.74
N PRO A 23 19.05 4.24 -2.61
CA PRO A 23 17.68 3.81 -2.51
C PRO A 23 16.77 4.73 -3.33
N THR A 24 15.78 4.16 -4.01
CA THR A 24 14.83 4.95 -4.83
C THR A 24 14.07 5.98 -3.99
N CYS A 25 13.72 5.63 -2.75
CA CYS A 25 13.17 6.53 -1.73
C CYS A 25 13.45 5.96 -0.33
N ASN A 26 13.81 6.81 0.64
CA ASN A 26 14.05 6.44 2.04
C ASN A 26 13.68 7.63 2.95
N ALA A 27 12.53 7.59 3.61
CA ALA A 27 12.06 8.67 4.49
C ALA A 27 11.17 8.13 5.62
N ASP A 28 11.41 8.58 6.86
CA ASP A 28 10.56 8.37 8.04
C ASP A 28 10.61 9.64 8.91
N ARG A 29 10.02 10.71 8.39
CA ARG A 29 10.29 12.09 8.83
C ARG A 29 9.37 12.49 9.97
N VAL A 30 9.57 11.89 11.14
CA VAL A 30 8.77 12.09 12.37
C VAL A 30 8.64 13.54 12.85
N ASN A 31 9.50 14.46 12.38
CA ASN A 31 9.46 15.90 12.69
C ASN A 31 8.74 16.75 11.62
N TRP A 32 8.46 16.20 10.44
CA TRP A 32 7.80 16.90 9.35
C TRP A 32 6.28 16.92 9.55
N THR A 33 5.64 18.03 9.19
CA THR A 33 4.18 18.20 9.31
C THR A 33 3.48 18.23 7.96
N MET A 34 4.24 18.18 6.86
CA MET A 34 3.77 18.15 5.47
C MET A 34 4.88 17.68 4.52
N GLY A 35 4.67 17.75 3.22
CA GLY A 35 5.64 17.32 2.21
C GLY A 35 5.70 15.79 2.13
N LEU A 36 6.83 15.25 1.67
CA LEU A 36 7.12 13.82 1.84
C LEU A 36 7.37 13.54 3.32
N VAL A 37 6.51 12.73 3.96
CA VAL A 37 6.66 12.36 5.38
C VAL A 37 7.12 10.91 5.57
N TYR A 38 6.86 10.04 4.60
CA TYR A 38 7.29 8.63 4.63
C TYR A 38 7.49 8.08 3.23
N CYS A 39 8.54 7.28 3.03
CA CYS A 39 8.66 6.35 1.91
C CYS A 39 9.72 5.27 2.14
N ASP A 40 9.61 4.17 1.41
CA ASP A 40 10.68 3.18 1.26
C ASP A 40 10.94 2.82 -0.22
N HIS A 41 11.91 1.94 -0.46
CA HIS A 41 12.38 1.56 -1.80
C HIS A 41 11.31 0.95 -2.73
N ARG A 42 10.12 0.63 -2.20
CA ARG A 42 8.97 0.09 -2.96
C ARG A 42 8.07 1.19 -3.53
N ALA A 43 8.28 2.46 -3.17
CA ALA A 43 7.57 3.59 -3.76
C ALA A 43 7.83 3.69 -5.27
N THR A 44 6.82 4.15 -6.03
CA THR A 44 6.88 4.20 -7.48
C THR A 44 7.69 5.40 -7.97
N GLU A 45 8.70 5.16 -8.81
CA GLU A 45 9.43 6.23 -9.49
C GLU A 45 8.55 6.94 -10.53
N GLY A 46 8.61 8.27 -10.54
CA GLY A 46 7.88 9.10 -11.49
C GLY A 46 7.53 10.46 -10.90
N TYR A 47 6.39 11.00 -11.35
CA TYR A 47 5.98 12.36 -11.03
C TYR A 47 4.48 12.41 -10.66
N THR A 48 4.17 13.05 -9.53
CA THR A 48 2.78 13.22 -9.06
C THR A 48 2.27 14.63 -9.36
N LEU A 49 1.15 14.71 -10.08
CA LEU A 49 0.44 15.95 -10.42
C LEU A 49 -0.73 16.17 -9.45
N PHE A 50 -0.82 17.35 -8.83
CA PHE A 50 -1.94 17.69 -7.93
C PHE A 50 -2.33 19.18 -7.95
N SER A 51 -3.61 19.45 -7.68
CA SER A 51 -4.18 20.82 -7.68
C SER A 51 -4.78 21.19 -6.31
N PRO A 52 -4.06 21.96 -5.47
CA PRO A 52 -4.56 22.47 -4.19
C PRO A 52 -5.81 23.36 -4.36
N LEU A 53 -6.95 22.91 -3.84
CA LEU A 53 -8.25 23.59 -3.92
C LEU A 53 -8.28 25.02 -3.35
N PRO A 54 -7.48 25.39 -2.32
CA PRO A 54 -7.39 26.78 -1.87
C PRO A 54 -6.63 27.71 -2.84
N GLY A 55 -5.74 27.17 -3.67
CA GLY A 55 -4.87 27.92 -4.58
C GLY A 55 -5.46 28.07 -5.99
N ASN A 56 -4.65 28.60 -6.90
CA ASN A 56 -4.94 28.71 -8.34
C ASN A 56 -3.82 28.10 -9.21
N THR A 57 -2.92 27.35 -8.57
CA THR A 57 -1.76 26.69 -9.16
C THR A 57 -1.90 25.17 -9.09
N THR A 58 -1.39 24.48 -10.10
CA THR A 58 -1.25 23.02 -10.14
C THR A 58 0.24 22.68 -10.09
N TYR A 59 0.62 21.68 -9.29
CA TYR A 59 2.01 21.32 -9.00
C TYR A 59 2.36 19.94 -9.57
N LEU A 60 3.61 19.79 -9.99
CA LEU A 60 4.26 18.53 -10.29
C LEU A 60 5.43 18.34 -9.31
N ILE A 61 5.45 17.21 -8.60
CA ILE A 61 6.56 16.76 -7.75
C ILE A 61 7.17 15.47 -8.29
N ASP A 62 8.42 15.20 -7.94
CA ASP A 62 9.00 13.85 -8.11
C ASP A 62 8.57 12.90 -6.98
N HIS A 63 8.95 11.62 -7.07
CA HIS A 63 8.60 10.62 -6.08
C HIS A 63 9.30 10.80 -4.73
N VAL A 64 10.37 11.60 -4.63
CA VAL A 64 10.94 12.05 -3.34
C VAL A 64 10.34 13.37 -2.84
N GLY A 65 9.27 13.87 -3.49
CA GLY A 65 8.46 14.99 -3.04
C GLY A 65 9.01 16.39 -3.33
N ARG A 66 10.12 16.51 -4.08
CA ARG A 66 10.72 17.79 -4.49
C ARG A 66 9.88 18.45 -5.56
N PHE A 67 9.90 19.79 -5.61
CA PHE A 67 9.27 20.56 -6.69
C PHE A 67 9.92 20.25 -8.04
N VAL A 68 9.12 20.00 -9.07
CA VAL A 68 9.60 19.85 -10.46
C VAL A 68 9.03 20.94 -11.36
N HIS A 69 7.72 21.22 -11.27
CA HIS A 69 7.09 22.26 -12.08
C HIS A 69 5.77 22.79 -11.46
N GLU A 70 5.33 23.98 -11.89
CA GLU A 70 4.00 24.51 -11.57
C GLU A 70 3.32 25.24 -12.75
N TRP A 71 2.00 25.15 -12.81
CA TRP A 71 1.15 25.95 -13.70
C TRP A 71 0.18 26.80 -12.89
N SER A 72 0.41 28.12 -12.82
CA SER A 72 -0.58 29.06 -12.30
C SER A 72 -1.67 29.33 -13.35
N SER A 73 -2.96 29.34 -12.95
CA SER A 73 -4.06 29.75 -13.84
C SER A 73 -3.85 31.19 -14.32
N PRO A 74 -3.75 31.46 -15.64
CA PRO A 74 -3.54 32.82 -16.17
C PRO A 74 -4.73 33.78 -15.97
N GLY A 75 -5.88 33.26 -15.52
CA GLY A 75 -7.03 34.04 -15.05
C GLY A 75 -7.20 34.05 -13.52
N GLU A 76 -6.19 33.59 -12.77
CA GLU A 76 -6.19 33.41 -11.31
C GLU A 76 -7.28 32.44 -10.78
N HIS A 77 -7.87 31.60 -11.64
CA HIS A 77 -8.98 30.71 -11.27
C HIS A 77 -8.52 29.54 -10.39
N ARG A 78 -9.21 29.34 -9.26
CA ARG A 78 -9.13 28.11 -8.47
C ARG A 78 -9.46 26.89 -9.33
N PRO A 79 -8.81 25.73 -9.11
CA PRO A 79 -9.21 24.50 -9.79
C PRO A 79 -10.66 24.20 -9.44
N ALA A 80 -11.45 23.79 -10.42
CA ALA A 80 -12.81 23.30 -10.17
C ALA A 80 -12.84 21.79 -10.05
N LEU A 81 -11.87 21.28 -9.28
CA LEU A 81 -11.59 19.89 -8.94
C LEU A 81 -10.51 19.20 -9.82
N SER A 82 -10.74 18.92 -11.11
CA SER A 82 -9.77 18.12 -11.92
C SER A 82 -8.73 18.88 -12.75
N ALA A 83 -7.57 18.25 -12.96
CA ALA A 83 -6.49 18.65 -13.87
C ALA A 83 -5.67 17.43 -14.37
N TYR A 84 -5.19 17.50 -15.62
CA TYR A 84 -4.50 16.45 -16.37
C TYR A 84 -3.29 17.04 -17.11
N LEU A 85 -2.12 16.41 -17.04
CA LEU A 85 -1.03 16.65 -17.98
C LEU A 85 -1.31 15.88 -19.28
N LEU A 86 -1.15 16.53 -20.43
CA LEU A 86 -1.33 15.94 -21.76
C LEU A 86 0.01 15.53 -22.39
N GLU A 87 -0.04 14.73 -23.45
CA GLU A 87 1.14 14.13 -24.11
C GLU A 87 2.07 15.14 -24.81
N ASP A 88 1.64 16.37 -25.07
CA ASP A 88 2.53 17.46 -25.51
C ASP A 88 3.09 18.30 -24.34
N GLY A 89 2.76 17.93 -23.11
CA GLY A 89 3.15 18.58 -21.87
C GLY A 89 2.48 19.93 -21.65
N SER A 90 1.26 20.10 -22.17
CA SER A 90 0.34 21.13 -21.70
C SER A 90 -0.54 20.57 -20.58
N LEU A 91 -0.87 21.40 -19.60
CA LEU A 91 -1.84 21.10 -18.54
C LEU A 91 -3.24 21.46 -19.02
N LEU A 92 -4.16 20.51 -19.01
CA LEU A 92 -5.59 20.73 -19.13
C LEU A 92 -6.23 20.74 -17.73
N ARG A 93 -7.03 21.74 -17.39
CA ARG A 93 -7.63 21.87 -16.05
C ARG A 93 -9.03 22.49 -16.06
N THR A 94 -9.84 22.09 -15.09
CA THR A 94 -11.09 22.77 -14.76
C THR A 94 -10.82 24.07 -13.99
N ALA A 95 -11.65 25.08 -14.17
CA ALA A 95 -11.48 26.40 -13.57
C ALA A 95 -12.81 26.93 -13.02
N ASN A 96 -12.80 27.36 -11.74
CA ASN A 96 -14.00 27.81 -11.05
C ASN A 96 -14.31 29.28 -11.40
N ILE A 97 -15.46 29.52 -12.03
CA ILE A 97 -15.97 30.86 -12.37
C ILE A 97 -17.31 31.18 -11.68
N ALA A 98 -17.67 30.45 -10.62
CA ALA A 98 -19.01 30.50 -10.00
C ALA A 98 -19.41 31.88 -9.42
N GLN A 99 -18.46 32.78 -9.16
CA GLN A 99 -18.75 34.15 -8.72
C GLN A 99 -19.10 35.10 -9.87
N THR A 100 -18.96 34.64 -11.12
CA THR A 100 -19.10 35.42 -12.36
C THR A 100 -19.98 34.73 -13.42
N SER A 101 -20.58 33.58 -13.10
CA SER A 101 -21.49 32.86 -13.98
C SER A 101 -22.79 33.64 -14.25
N HIS A 102 -23.44 33.31 -15.36
CA HIS A 102 -24.71 33.86 -15.81
C HIS A 102 -25.91 33.30 -15.02
N GLY A 103 -25.78 32.06 -14.52
CA GLY A 103 -26.78 31.36 -13.73
C GLY A 103 -26.71 31.62 -12.22
N ASN A 104 -27.71 31.11 -11.51
CA ASN A 104 -27.86 31.22 -10.05
C ASN A 104 -27.63 29.86 -9.33
N PHE A 105 -27.55 28.76 -10.08
CA PHE A 105 -27.25 27.44 -9.53
C PHE A 105 -25.77 27.30 -9.15
N SER A 106 -25.49 26.62 -8.05
CA SER A 106 -24.13 26.43 -7.52
C SER A 106 -24.10 25.23 -6.57
N GLY A 107 -23.72 24.06 -7.09
CA GLY A 107 -23.45 22.87 -6.30
C GLY A 107 -22.01 22.81 -5.77
N GLY A 108 -21.69 21.73 -5.05
CA GLY A 108 -20.29 21.36 -4.79
C GLY A 108 -19.56 21.12 -6.11
N GLY A 109 -18.28 21.48 -6.21
CA GLY A 109 -17.50 21.26 -7.44
C GLY A 109 -17.86 22.12 -8.66
N THR A 110 -18.71 23.15 -8.53
CA THR A 110 -19.06 24.06 -9.65
C THR A 110 -17.82 24.57 -10.39
N ALA A 111 -17.79 24.42 -11.72
CA ALA A 111 -16.71 24.88 -12.60
C ALA A 111 -17.13 26.09 -13.45
N GLY A 112 -17.74 25.81 -14.60
CA GLY A 112 -18.10 26.79 -15.64
C GLY A 112 -17.00 27.07 -16.68
N LYS A 113 -15.75 26.62 -16.48
CA LYS A 113 -14.64 26.88 -17.40
C LYS A 113 -13.61 25.73 -17.45
N VAL A 114 -12.99 25.54 -18.62
CA VAL A 114 -11.79 24.72 -18.82
C VAL A 114 -10.65 25.57 -19.39
N GLU A 115 -9.41 25.28 -18.99
CA GLU A 115 -8.18 25.96 -19.42
C GLU A 115 -7.12 24.95 -19.87
N ARG A 116 -6.44 25.24 -20.99
CA ARG A 116 -5.25 24.53 -21.47
C ARG A 116 -4.05 25.46 -21.44
N ILE A 117 -3.03 25.09 -20.67
CA ILE A 117 -1.86 25.91 -20.36
C ILE A 117 -0.61 25.14 -20.78
N SER A 118 0.22 25.71 -21.65
CA SER A 118 1.50 25.11 -22.06
C SER A 118 2.50 25.02 -20.91
N TRP A 119 3.58 24.24 -21.08
CA TRP A 119 4.70 24.13 -20.14
C TRP A 119 5.41 25.46 -19.78
N ASP A 120 5.25 26.53 -20.57
CA ASP A 120 5.84 27.84 -20.21
C ASP A 120 4.87 28.78 -19.45
N GLY A 121 3.67 28.28 -19.11
CA GLY A 121 2.60 29.04 -18.47
C GLY A 121 1.71 29.83 -19.44
N THR A 122 1.99 29.83 -20.74
CA THR A 122 1.11 30.47 -21.74
C THR A 122 -0.22 29.72 -21.85
N LEU A 123 -1.33 30.46 -21.71
CA LEU A 123 -2.69 29.97 -21.99
C LEU A 123 -2.84 29.75 -23.51
N GLU A 124 -2.99 28.50 -23.93
CA GLU A 124 -3.15 28.13 -25.34
C GLU A 124 -4.61 28.17 -25.78
N TRP A 125 -5.49 27.63 -24.93
CA TRP A 125 -6.93 27.59 -25.14
C TRP A 125 -7.67 27.72 -23.81
N SER A 126 -8.84 28.36 -23.81
CA SER A 126 -9.77 28.24 -22.68
C SER A 126 -11.20 28.53 -23.09
N TRP A 127 -12.14 27.73 -22.63
CA TRP A 127 -13.56 27.87 -22.99
C TRP A 127 -14.46 27.83 -21.76
N THR A 128 -15.60 28.52 -21.87
CA THR A 128 -16.57 28.71 -20.79
C THR A 128 -17.87 28.02 -21.18
N TYR A 129 -18.34 27.14 -20.31
CA TYR A 129 -19.60 26.41 -20.45
C TYR A 129 -20.48 26.68 -19.23
N ASP A 130 -21.15 27.82 -19.28
CA ASP A 130 -22.13 28.29 -18.30
C ASP A 130 -23.25 29.08 -19.01
N SER A 131 -24.45 29.09 -18.41
CA SER A 131 -25.58 29.92 -18.81
C SER A 131 -26.56 30.08 -17.63
N THR A 132 -27.77 30.56 -17.88
CA THR A 132 -28.87 30.45 -16.90
C THR A 132 -29.41 29.02 -16.77
N ASP A 133 -29.15 28.17 -17.75
CA ASP A 133 -29.86 26.91 -17.98
C ASP A 133 -28.93 25.68 -17.86
N PHE A 134 -27.60 25.90 -17.72
CA PHE A 134 -26.59 24.86 -17.50
C PHE A 134 -25.28 25.43 -16.93
N ILE A 135 -24.47 24.61 -16.25
CA ILE A 135 -23.07 24.93 -15.91
C ILE A 135 -22.23 23.66 -15.70
N SER A 136 -21.00 23.66 -16.20
CA SER A 136 -20.02 22.57 -15.99
C SER A 136 -19.52 22.46 -14.54
N HIS A 137 -19.16 21.26 -14.10
CA HIS A 137 -18.67 20.99 -12.74
C HIS A 137 -17.76 19.76 -12.65
N HIS A 138 -17.01 19.69 -11.56
CA HIS A 138 -16.14 18.57 -11.17
C HIS A 138 -15.06 18.20 -12.18
N ASP A 139 -15.42 17.45 -13.22
CA ASP A 139 -14.49 16.59 -13.93
C ASP A 139 -14.64 16.66 -15.46
N ILE A 140 -13.55 16.33 -16.13
CA ILE A 140 -13.37 16.34 -17.58
C ILE A 140 -12.44 15.19 -17.97
N GLU A 141 -12.62 14.59 -19.14
CA GLU A 141 -11.70 13.56 -19.63
C GLU A 141 -11.12 13.94 -21.00
N PRO A 142 -9.79 14.09 -21.15
CA PRO A 142 -9.14 14.35 -22.43
C PRO A 142 -9.11 13.10 -23.33
N MET A 143 -9.81 13.15 -24.45
CA MET A 143 -9.96 11.99 -25.33
C MET A 143 -8.78 11.84 -26.33
N PRO A 144 -8.44 10.60 -26.76
CA PRO A 144 -7.39 10.35 -27.77
C PRO A 144 -7.59 11.03 -29.14
N ASN A 145 -8.80 11.52 -29.43
CA ASN A 145 -9.11 12.29 -30.65
C ASN A 145 -8.80 13.80 -30.53
N GLY A 146 -8.36 14.28 -29.35
CA GLY A 146 -8.11 15.69 -29.04
C GLY A 146 -9.34 16.50 -28.62
N ASN A 147 -10.49 15.86 -28.48
CA ASN A 147 -11.68 16.44 -27.86
C ASN A 147 -11.65 16.21 -26.34
N ILE A 148 -12.62 16.79 -25.62
CA ILE A 148 -12.72 16.73 -24.16
C ILE A 148 -14.15 16.36 -23.78
N LEU A 149 -14.35 15.34 -22.96
CA LEU A 149 -15.64 15.10 -22.29
C LEU A 149 -15.77 16.03 -21.08
N MET A 150 -16.97 16.53 -20.82
CA MET A 150 -17.24 17.40 -19.66
C MET A 150 -18.56 17.03 -18.98
N ILE A 151 -18.56 16.98 -17.65
CA ILE A 151 -19.79 16.89 -16.84
C ILE A 151 -20.38 18.30 -16.65
N ALA A 152 -21.70 18.42 -16.79
CA ALA A 152 -22.44 19.63 -16.48
C ALA A 152 -23.82 19.32 -15.89
N TRP A 153 -24.36 20.27 -15.11
CA TRP A 153 -25.77 20.25 -14.74
C TRP A 153 -26.57 21.05 -15.76
N GLU A 154 -27.85 20.72 -15.95
CA GLU A 154 -28.84 21.50 -16.71
C GLU A 154 -30.13 21.75 -15.89
N ASP A 155 -30.79 22.89 -16.09
CA ASP A 155 -32.07 23.20 -15.41
C ASP A 155 -33.23 22.39 -16.01
N LYS A 156 -34.09 21.85 -15.14
CA LYS A 156 -35.41 21.33 -15.48
C LYS A 156 -36.45 21.96 -14.56
N THR A 157 -37.43 22.65 -15.15
CA THR A 157 -38.44 23.43 -14.41
C THR A 157 -39.37 22.57 -13.55
N GLU A 158 -40.09 23.19 -12.61
CA GLU A 158 -41.13 22.48 -11.82
C GLU A 158 -42.16 21.81 -12.74
N GLU A 159 -42.59 22.49 -13.80
CA GLU A 159 -43.52 21.96 -14.80
C GLU A 159 -42.96 20.75 -15.55
N GLU A 160 -41.68 20.76 -15.94
CA GLU A 160 -41.03 19.64 -16.64
C GLU A 160 -40.82 18.45 -15.70
N ALA A 161 -40.30 18.67 -14.50
CA ALA A 161 -40.13 17.61 -13.50
C ALA A 161 -41.47 16.99 -13.09
N ALA A 162 -42.50 17.80 -12.88
CA ALA A 162 -43.86 17.32 -12.62
C ALA A 162 -44.50 16.65 -13.85
N GLN A 163 -44.00 16.85 -15.07
CA GLN A 163 -44.48 16.18 -16.28
C GLN A 163 -43.76 14.85 -16.55
N ALA A 164 -42.45 14.79 -16.30
CA ALA A 164 -41.62 13.59 -16.24
C ALA A 164 -41.98 12.64 -15.06
N GLY A 165 -42.96 13.00 -14.23
CA GLY A 165 -43.52 12.15 -13.17
C GLY A 165 -42.79 12.20 -11.83
N ARG A 166 -42.01 13.26 -11.55
CA ARG A 166 -41.48 13.52 -10.21
C ARG A 166 -42.62 13.84 -9.24
N ASN A 167 -42.61 13.17 -8.09
CA ASN A 167 -43.59 13.26 -7.02
C ASN A 167 -43.52 14.65 -6.35
N PRO A 168 -44.59 15.46 -6.35
CA PRO A 168 -44.59 16.80 -5.75
C PRO A 168 -44.37 16.85 -4.22
N ALA A 169 -44.28 15.70 -3.54
CA ALA A 169 -43.82 15.64 -2.15
C ALA A 169 -42.28 15.74 -2.01
N LEU A 170 -41.53 15.54 -3.10
CA LEU A 170 -40.07 15.71 -3.18
C LEU A 170 -39.72 17.19 -3.40
N ALA A 171 -40.10 18.04 -2.44
CA ALA A 171 -39.79 19.47 -2.49
C ALA A 171 -38.27 19.70 -2.66
N SER A 172 -37.90 20.53 -3.65
CA SER A 172 -36.51 20.82 -4.00
C SER A 172 -35.81 21.64 -2.90
N ASP A 173 -34.47 21.63 -2.92
CA ASP A 173 -33.59 22.46 -2.09
C ASP A 173 -32.83 23.52 -2.92
N SER A 174 -33.30 23.78 -4.16
CA SER A 174 -32.77 24.79 -5.08
C SER A 174 -32.70 26.20 -4.45
N PRO A 175 -31.69 27.03 -4.81
CA PRO A 175 -31.62 28.42 -4.38
C PRO A 175 -32.91 29.20 -4.64
N ASN A 176 -33.16 30.23 -3.82
CA ASN A 176 -34.37 31.06 -3.82
C ASN A 176 -35.71 30.32 -3.52
N GLY A 177 -35.72 29.00 -3.39
CA GLY A 177 -36.94 28.20 -3.17
C GLY A 177 -37.69 27.87 -4.46
N GLU A 178 -36.96 27.73 -5.56
CA GLU A 178 -37.46 27.18 -6.82
C GLU A 178 -37.65 25.65 -6.68
N ASN A 179 -38.61 25.07 -7.40
CA ASN A 179 -38.89 23.61 -7.39
C ASN A 179 -38.27 22.88 -8.60
N ASN A 180 -37.31 23.51 -9.28
CA ASN A 180 -36.52 22.91 -10.34
C ASN A 180 -35.61 21.78 -9.83
N VAL A 181 -35.15 20.98 -10.77
CA VAL A 181 -34.18 19.89 -10.60
C VAL A 181 -33.04 20.12 -11.58
N TRP A 182 -31.82 19.85 -11.14
CA TRP A 182 -30.60 19.97 -11.91
C TRP A 182 -29.99 18.57 -12.08
N PRO A 183 -30.49 17.76 -13.04
CA PRO A 183 -29.82 16.53 -13.46
C PRO A 183 -28.49 16.85 -14.16
N ASP A 184 -27.68 15.80 -14.29
CA ASP A 184 -26.38 15.83 -14.92
C ASP A 184 -26.47 15.42 -16.41
N HIS A 185 -25.71 16.08 -17.27
CA HIS A 185 -25.56 15.77 -18.69
C HIS A 185 -24.08 15.85 -19.11
N ILE A 186 -23.72 15.10 -20.14
CA ILE A 186 -22.34 15.01 -20.66
C ILE A 186 -22.28 15.65 -22.05
N ILE A 187 -21.19 16.35 -22.33
CA ILE A 187 -20.86 16.86 -23.67
C ILE A 187 -19.46 16.43 -24.09
N GLU A 188 -19.28 16.07 -25.36
CA GLU A 188 -17.97 16.00 -26.01
C GLU A 188 -17.72 17.33 -26.74
N VAL A 189 -16.57 17.97 -26.48
CA VAL A 189 -16.22 19.25 -27.09
C VAL A 189 -14.88 19.21 -27.83
N GLN A 190 -14.91 19.66 -29.08
CA GLN A 190 -13.74 19.90 -29.89
C GLN A 190 -13.23 21.34 -29.68
N PRO A 191 -11.98 21.55 -29.19
CA PRO A 191 -11.38 22.87 -29.08
C PRO A 191 -11.27 23.60 -30.43
N VAL A 192 -11.66 24.88 -30.49
CA VAL A 192 -11.58 25.71 -31.69
C VAL A 192 -10.81 27.00 -31.41
N GLY A 193 -9.70 27.18 -32.14
CA GLY A 193 -8.81 28.33 -31.96
C GLY A 193 -8.21 28.36 -30.55
N SER A 194 -8.30 29.49 -29.86
CA SER A 194 -7.78 29.68 -28.49
C SER A 194 -8.88 30.00 -27.46
N ASN A 195 -10.15 30.08 -27.86
CA ASN A 195 -11.21 30.57 -26.96
C ASN A 195 -12.65 30.14 -27.32
N ASP A 196 -12.81 29.13 -28.18
CA ASP A 196 -14.12 28.65 -28.66
C ASP A 196 -14.11 27.11 -28.71
N ALA A 197 -15.28 26.49 -28.87
CA ALA A 197 -15.41 25.04 -28.99
C ALA A 197 -16.63 24.63 -29.83
N THR A 198 -16.56 23.47 -30.47
CA THR A 198 -17.72 22.82 -31.08
C THR A 198 -18.14 21.65 -30.21
N ILE A 199 -19.35 21.68 -29.66
CA ILE A 199 -19.97 20.50 -29.04
C ILE A 199 -20.32 19.52 -30.17
N VAL A 200 -19.72 18.34 -30.15
CA VAL A 200 -19.81 17.33 -31.22
C VAL A 200 -20.69 16.14 -30.85
N TRP A 201 -20.74 15.78 -29.57
CA TRP A 201 -21.65 14.76 -29.01
C TRP A 201 -22.27 15.25 -27.69
N ARG A 202 -23.42 14.67 -27.30
CA ARG A 202 -24.09 14.91 -26.01
C ARG A 202 -24.86 13.68 -25.54
N TRP A 203 -24.99 13.55 -24.23
CA TRP A 203 -25.92 12.63 -23.56
C TRP A 203 -26.57 13.34 -22.36
N HIS A 204 -27.84 13.04 -22.11
CA HIS A 204 -28.65 13.71 -21.08
C HIS A 204 -29.34 12.66 -20.19
N ALA A 205 -29.02 12.64 -18.88
CA ALA A 205 -29.67 11.69 -17.95
C ALA A 205 -31.21 11.87 -17.87
N TRP A 206 -31.72 13.03 -18.32
CA TRP A 206 -33.13 13.35 -18.40
C TRP A 206 -33.90 12.59 -19.50
N ASP A 207 -33.22 12.04 -20.51
CA ASP A 207 -33.87 11.26 -21.56
C ASP A 207 -34.05 9.77 -21.16
N HIS A 208 -33.31 9.30 -20.15
CA HIS A 208 -33.27 7.89 -19.69
C HIS A 208 -34.04 7.67 -18.39
N LEU A 209 -35.25 8.21 -18.27
CA LEU A 209 -36.02 8.25 -17.02
C LEU A 209 -37.12 7.18 -16.92
N VAL A 210 -37.40 6.74 -15.68
CA VAL A 210 -38.55 5.87 -15.32
C VAL A 210 -39.21 6.30 -14.00
N GLN A 211 -40.52 6.06 -13.86
CA GLN A 211 -41.27 6.24 -12.60
C GLN A 211 -42.52 5.37 -12.52
N ASP A 212 -42.92 4.98 -11.30
CA ASP A 212 -44.16 4.24 -11.03
C ASP A 212 -45.13 5.02 -10.12
N TYR A 213 -44.97 6.34 -10.02
CA TYR A 213 -45.71 7.23 -9.12
C TYR A 213 -47.07 7.68 -9.70
N ASP A 214 -47.11 8.19 -10.94
CA ASP A 214 -48.33 8.66 -11.60
C ASP A 214 -48.49 8.05 -13.01
N PRO A 215 -49.50 7.17 -13.23
CA PRO A 215 -49.78 6.56 -14.54
C PRO A 215 -50.37 7.52 -15.58
N ASN A 216 -50.51 8.80 -15.27
CA ASN A 216 -50.99 9.85 -16.18
C ASN A 216 -49.85 10.80 -16.60
N LYS A 217 -48.60 10.47 -16.25
CA LYS A 217 -47.38 11.24 -16.52
C LYS A 217 -46.44 10.47 -17.43
N ASP A 218 -45.48 11.19 -17.98
CA ASP A 218 -44.48 10.60 -18.85
C ASP A 218 -43.55 9.67 -18.03
N ASN A 219 -42.76 8.86 -18.73
CA ASN A 219 -41.81 7.91 -18.12
C ASN A 219 -42.46 6.84 -17.21
N TYR A 220 -43.78 6.63 -17.30
CA TYR A 220 -44.47 5.67 -16.45
C TYR A 220 -44.16 4.22 -16.82
N GLY A 221 -43.46 3.51 -15.92
CA GLY A 221 -43.05 2.12 -16.06
C GLY A 221 -42.76 1.48 -14.70
N VAL A 222 -42.66 0.15 -14.65
CA VAL A 222 -42.31 -0.54 -13.39
C VAL A 222 -40.82 -0.38 -13.18
N VAL A 223 -40.41 0.48 -12.23
CA VAL A 223 -39.00 0.80 -11.97
C VAL A 223 -38.12 -0.45 -11.74
N GLU A 224 -38.68 -1.49 -11.11
CA GLU A 224 -37.98 -2.77 -10.84
C GLU A 224 -37.75 -3.65 -12.09
N GLU A 225 -38.41 -3.33 -13.22
CA GLU A 225 -38.29 -4.02 -14.51
C GLU A 225 -37.37 -3.27 -15.49
N HIS A 226 -36.87 -2.08 -15.11
CA HIS A 226 -36.06 -1.18 -15.96
C HIS A 226 -34.72 -0.78 -15.28
N PRO A 227 -33.79 -1.72 -15.04
CA PRO A 227 -32.46 -1.39 -14.50
C PRO A 227 -31.65 -0.45 -15.42
N GLU A 228 -31.95 -0.40 -16.71
CA GLU A 228 -31.31 0.46 -17.71
C GLU A 228 -31.74 1.96 -17.64
N LEU A 229 -32.73 2.30 -16.81
CA LEU A 229 -33.28 3.66 -16.68
C LEU A 229 -33.14 4.24 -15.26
N LEU A 230 -33.19 5.56 -15.14
CA LEU A 230 -33.06 6.30 -13.90
C LEU A 230 -34.40 6.66 -13.26
N ASN A 231 -34.58 6.28 -12.00
CA ASN A 231 -35.79 6.57 -11.24
C ASN A 231 -35.84 8.04 -10.78
N ILE A 232 -36.59 8.91 -11.48
CA ILE A 232 -36.73 10.36 -11.14
C ILE A 232 -37.28 10.62 -9.72
N ASN A 233 -37.81 9.59 -9.06
CA ASN A 233 -38.33 9.65 -7.69
C ASN A 233 -37.35 9.11 -6.63
N TYR A 234 -36.14 8.70 -7.00
CA TYR A 234 -35.09 8.35 -6.04
C TYR A 234 -34.41 9.59 -5.45
N VAL A 235 -34.21 9.57 -4.13
CA VAL A 235 -33.36 10.48 -3.37
C VAL A 235 -32.72 9.66 -2.23
N SER A 236 -31.40 9.75 -2.07
CA SER A 236 -30.64 8.97 -1.07
C SER A 236 -30.93 9.39 0.37
N SER A 237 -31.41 10.62 0.62
CA SER A 237 -31.66 11.11 1.98
C SER A 237 -32.83 12.11 2.11
N THR A 238 -33.10 12.58 3.34
CA THR A 238 -34.23 13.47 3.65
C THR A 238 -33.81 14.69 4.46
N GLY A 239 -34.20 15.88 4.00
CA GLY A 239 -33.90 17.17 4.64
C GLY A 239 -33.23 18.13 3.67
N ASN A 240 -32.73 19.26 4.18
CA ASN A 240 -32.07 20.33 3.40
C ASN A 240 -30.60 20.00 3.01
N GLN A 241 -30.23 18.73 3.00
CA GLN A 241 -28.89 18.23 2.64
C GLN A 241 -29.01 17.08 1.63
N ALA A 242 -30.17 16.96 0.96
CA ALA A 242 -30.56 15.77 0.24
C ALA A 242 -30.24 15.81 -1.26
N GLY A 243 -29.73 16.92 -1.80
CA GLY A 243 -29.38 17.03 -3.22
C GLY A 243 -30.61 16.84 -4.09
N ARG A 244 -31.61 17.72 -3.93
CA ARG A 244 -32.90 17.58 -4.61
C ARG A 244 -33.02 18.48 -5.83
N ALA A 245 -32.29 19.58 -5.83
CA ALA A 245 -31.89 20.28 -7.05
C ALA A 245 -30.67 19.56 -7.66
N ASP A 246 -29.53 19.59 -6.96
CA ASP A 246 -28.25 18.92 -7.29
C ASP A 246 -28.39 17.38 -7.18
N TRP A 247 -28.95 16.74 -8.22
CA TRP A 247 -29.69 15.48 -8.04
C TRP A 247 -28.88 14.20 -8.22
N MET A 248 -28.14 14.04 -9.33
CA MET A 248 -27.22 12.88 -9.46
C MET A 248 -25.82 13.22 -8.94
N HIS A 249 -25.38 14.48 -9.10
CA HIS A 249 -24.12 14.99 -8.59
C HIS A 249 -22.95 14.11 -9.04
N CYS A 250 -22.81 14.02 -10.36
CA CYS A 250 -21.76 13.27 -11.01
C CYS A 250 -20.44 14.03 -10.92
N ASN A 251 -19.43 13.32 -10.44
CA ASN A 251 -18.23 13.91 -9.86
C ASN A 251 -16.92 13.25 -10.34
N GLY A 252 -17.03 12.27 -11.22
CA GLY A 252 -15.93 11.61 -11.91
C GLY A 252 -16.43 11.15 -13.27
N ILE A 253 -15.60 11.30 -14.30
CA ILE A 253 -15.83 10.84 -15.67
C ILE A 253 -14.54 10.23 -16.21
N ASP A 254 -14.68 9.13 -16.96
CA ASP A 254 -13.57 8.50 -17.67
C ASP A 254 -14.09 7.83 -18.98
N TYR A 255 -13.19 7.55 -19.92
CA TYR A 255 -13.49 7.08 -21.26
C TYR A 255 -12.66 5.85 -21.69
N ASN A 256 -13.34 4.73 -21.89
CA ASN A 256 -12.72 3.51 -22.40
C ASN A 256 -12.68 3.52 -23.93
N ALA A 257 -11.53 3.92 -24.49
CA ALA A 257 -11.32 4.00 -25.94
C ALA A 257 -11.38 2.66 -26.70
N MET A 258 -11.29 1.51 -26.01
CA MET A 258 -11.42 0.18 -26.63
C MET A 258 -12.88 -0.25 -26.77
N LEU A 259 -13.72 0.13 -25.80
CA LEU A 259 -15.14 -0.20 -25.74
C LEU A 259 -16.04 0.90 -26.33
N ASP A 260 -15.49 2.09 -26.55
CA ASP A 260 -16.18 3.35 -26.92
C ASP A 260 -17.32 3.68 -25.94
N GLN A 261 -16.96 3.74 -24.65
CA GLN A 261 -17.89 3.85 -23.52
C GLN A 261 -17.38 4.83 -22.46
N ILE A 262 -18.31 5.47 -21.76
CA ILE A 262 -18.03 6.46 -20.71
C ILE A 262 -18.49 5.92 -19.36
N ALA A 263 -17.64 6.02 -18.34
CA ALA A 263 -17.97 5.74 -16.95
C ALA A 263 -18.29 7.05 -16.21
N LEU A 264 -19.26 7.02 -15.29
CA LEU A 264 -19.67 8.16 -14.47
C LEU A 264 -19.84 7.74 -13.01
N SER A 265 -19.25 8.47 -12.06
CA SER A 265 -19.56 8.32 -10.62
C SER A 265 -20.54 9.38 -10.19
N CYS A 266 -21.71 8.98 -9.66
CA CYS A 266 -22.80 9.90 -9.33
C CYS A 266 -23.22 9.79 -7.86
N ARG A 267 -22.74 10.76 -7.07
CA ARG A 267 -22.79 10.79 -5.60
C ARG A 267 -24.20 10.77 -5.03
N GLY A 268 -25.16 11.43 -5.69
CA GLY A 268 -26.54 11.53 -5.24
C GLY A 268 -27.31 10.20 -5.31
N MET A 269 -26.85 9.28 -6.17
CA MET A 269 -27.45 7.96 -6.39
C MET A 269 -26.79 6.85 -5.57
N ASP A 270 -25.58 7.09 -5.04
CA ASP A 270 -24.68 6.04 -4.54
C ASP A 270 -24.38 4.97 -5.62
N GLU A 271 -24.30 5.38 -6.90
CA GLU A 271 -24.02 4.48 -8.03
C GLU A 271 -22.97 5.06 -9.00
N ILE A 272 -22.20 4.17 -9.60
CA ILE A 272 -21.50 4.41 -10.87
C ILE A 272 -22.34 3.88 -12.04
N TYR A 273 -22.14 4.43 -13.24
CA TYR A 273 -22.85 4.08 -14.48
C TYR A 273 -21.86 3.90 -15.65
N ILE A 274 -22.24 3.13 -16.67
CA ILE A 274 -21.57 3.09 -17.98
C ILE A 274 -22.60 3.33 -19.10
N ILE A 275 -22.25 4.17 -20.07
CA ILE A 275 -23.07 4.54 -21.25
C ILE A 275 -22.30 4.35 -22.56
N ASP A 276 -23.03 4.15 -23.67
CA ASP A 276 -22.48 3.93 -25.02
C ASP A 276 -22.14 5.27 -25.72
N HIS A 277 -20.86 5.53 -25.94
CA HIS A 277 -20.38 6.75 -26.59
C HIS A 277 -20.37 6.64 -28.13
N SER A 278 -20.38 5.43 -28.68
CA SER A 278 -20.42 5.19 -30.15
C SER A 278 -21.73 5.62 -30.84
N THR A 279 -22.65 6.19 -30.08
CA THR A 279 -23.95 6.74 -30.49
C THR A 279 -23.82 8.09 -31.21
N THR A 280 -24.72 8.44 -32.13
CA THR A 280 -24.92 9.86 -32.46
C THR A 280 -25.66 10.57 -31.32
N THR A 281 -25.65 11.91 -31.27
CA THR A 281 -26.43 12.66 -30.25
C THR A 281 -27.93 12.32 -30.28
N GLU A 282 -28.48 12.01 -31.46
CA GLU A 282 -29.88 11.58 -31.62
C GLU A 282 -30.13 10.12 -31.19
N GLU A 283 -29.10 9.28 -31.17
CA GLU A 283 -29.15 7.92 -30.62
C GLU A 283 -28.90 7.89 -29.11
N ALA A 284 -27.99 8.75 -28.63
CA ALA A 284 -27.72 8.98 -27.22
C ALA A 284 -28.99 9.46 -26.50
N ALA A 285 -29.77 10.37 -27.09
CA ALA A 285 -31.07 10.81 -26.57
C ALA A 285 -32.22 9.77 -26.75
N GLY A 286 -31.91 8.47 -26.82
CA GLY A 286 -32.88 7.41 -27.05
C GLY A 286 -32.42 6.02 -26.61
N HIS A 287 -33.30 5.04 -26.82
CA HIS A 287 -33.16 3.66 -26.32
C HIS A 287 -32.64 2.66 -27.38
N THR A 288 -32.12 3.15 -28.51
CA THR A 288 -31.65 2.35 -29.65
C THR A 288 -30.59 3.10 -30.45
N GLY A 289 -29.49 2.42 -30.77
CA GLY A 289 -28.32 3.01 -31.46
C GLY A 289 -27.03 2.58 -30.77
N GLY A 290 -25.88 3.01 -31.28
CA GLY A 290 -24.56 2.62 -30.77
C GLY A 290 -24.23 1.12 -30.91
N ASN A 291 -23.01 0.76 -30.52
CA ASN A 291 -22.43 -0.59 -30.55
C ASN A 291 -23.23 -1.60 -29.70
N ALA A 292 -23.78 -1.17 -28.56
CA ALA A 292 -24.62 -2.00 -27.70
C ALA A 292 -26.07 -2.13 -28.22
N GLY A 293 -26.46 -1.34 -29.23
CA GLY A 293 -27.84 -1.26 -29.72
C GLY A 293 -28.83 -0.63 -28.72
N LYS A 294 -28.32 0.11 -27.73
CA LYS A 294 -29.04 0.66 -26.58
C LYS A 294 -29.29 2.17 -26.63
N GLY A 295 -28.66 2.89 -27.55
CA GLY A 295 -28.62 4.35 -27.45
C GLY A 295 -27.93 4.76 -26.15
N GLY A 296 -28.43 5.79 -25.47
CA GLY A 296 -27.87 6.28 -24.21
C GLY A 296 -28.34 5.56 -22.94
N ASP A 297 -29.18 4.52 -23.02
CA ASP A 297 -29.61 3.76 -21.84
C ASP A 297 -28.40 3.13 -21.11
N PHE A 298 -28.47 3.00 -19.79
CA PHE A 298 -27.34 2.49 -19.00
C PHE A 298 -26.99 1.05 -19.41
N LEU A 299 -25.76 0.85 -19.87
CA LEU A 299 -25.20 -0.48 -20.18
C LEU A 299 -24.91 -1.25 -18.88
N TYR A 300 -24.53 -0.51 -17.85
CA TYR A 300 -24.14 -1.01 -16.53
C TYR A 300 -24.44 0.05 -15.46
N ARG A 301 -24.73 -0.42 -14.24
CA ARG A 301 -24.77 0.41 -13.02
C ARG A 301 -24.39 -0.42 -11.81
N TRP A 302 -23.66 0.17 -10.86
CA TRP A 302 -23.23 -0.53 -9.65
C TRP A 302 -23.13 0.39 -8.44
N GLY A 303 -23.38 -0.15 -7.25
CA GLY A 303 -23.26 0.57 -5.97
C GLY A 303 -24.47 0.43 -5.07
N ASN A 304 -25.65 0.87 -5.53
CA ASN A 304 -26.86 0.96 -4.72
C ASN A 304 -28.10 0.51 -5.50
N PRO A 305 -28.45 -0.79 -5.46
CA PRO A 305 -29.57 -1.32 -6.25
C PRO A 305 -30.95 -0.76 -5.87
N GLN A 306 -31.06 -0.04 -4.74
CA GLN A 306 -32.31 0.59 -4.30
C GLN A 306 -32.79 1.69 -5.25
N VAL A 307 -31.90 2.31 -6.05
CA VAL A 307 -32.25 3.37 -7.01
C VAL A 307 -33.33 2.87 -7.98
N TYR A 308 -33.11 1.68 -8.53
CA TYR A 308 -34.05 0.93 -9.39
C TYR A 308 -34.87 -0.13 -8.60
N LYS A 309 -35.04 0.08 -7.29
CA LYS A 309 -35.87 -0.73 -6.36
C LYS A 309 -35.48 -2.20 -6.22
N LYS A 310 -34.26 -2.59 -6.59
CA LYS A 310 -33.70 -3.91 -6.31
C LYS A 310 -32.96 -3.95 -4.97
N GLY A 311 -32.79 -5.16 -4.44
CA GLY A 311 -32.03 -5.40 -3.22
C GLY A 311 -32.62 -4.75 -1.95
N LEU A 312 -31.78 -4.62 -0.93
CA LEU A 312 -32.05 -3.99 0.36
C LEU A 312 -30.89 -3.06 0.73
N SER A 313 -30.99 -2.31 1.83
CA SER A 313 -29.87 -1.49 2.33
C SER A 313 -28.61 -2.31 2.70
N SER A 314 -28.74 -3.62 2.92
CA SER A 314 -27.61 -4.56 3.08
C SER A 314 -26.95 -4.97 1.76
N ASN A 315 -27.42 -4.49 0.61
CA ASN A 315 -26.82 -4.70 -0.71
C ASN A 315 -26.09 -3.45 -1.24
N GLN A 316 -26.20 -2.31 -0.56
CA GLN A 316 -25.49 -1.09 -0.93
C GLN A 316 -23.98 -1.23 -0.61
N GLN A 317 -23.14 -0.95 -1.61
CA GLN A 317 -21.68 -1.03 -1.54
C GLN A 317 -21.05 0.37 -1.56
N LEU A 318 -21.56 1.27 -2.41
CA LEU A 318 -21.09 2.64 -2.54
C LEU A 318 -21.87 3.60 -1.62
N PHE A 319 -21.19 4.64 -1.14
CA PHE A 319 -21.71 5.58 -0.15
C PHE A 319 -21.17 7.00 -0.44
N GLY A 320 -21.76 7.67 -1.42
CA GLY A 320 -21.41 9.01 -1.88
C GLY A 320 -20.00 9.13 -2.43
N GLN A 321 -19.60 8.16 -3.26
CA GLN A 321 -18.28 7.96 -3.88
C GLN A 321 -17.86 9.07 -4.86
N HIS A 322 -16.57 9.14 -5.20
CA HIS A 322 -15.95 10.06 -6.18
C HIS A 322 -14.97 9.32 -7.11
N ASP A 323 -14.66 9.95 -8.24
CA ASP A 323 -13.52 9.61 -9.12
C ASP A 323 -13.49 8.13 -9.53
N VAL A 324 -14.46 7.73 -10.37
CA VAL A 324 -14.38 6.43 -11.07
C VAL A 324 -13.39 6.52 -12.22
N GLN A 325 -12.49 5.54 -12.32
CA GLN A 325 -11.51 5.39 -13.40
C GLN A 325 -11.48 3.92 -13.85
N TRP A 326 -11.33 3.66 -15.15
CA TRP A 326 -10.88 2.38 -15.65
C TRP A 326 -9.38 2.22 -15.36
N ILE A 327 -9.02 1.03 -14.91
CA ILE A 327 -7.61 0.64 -14.79
C ILE A 327 -7.07 0.45 -16.22
N GLN A 328 -6.03 1.23 -16.54
CA GLN A 328 -5.50 1.39 -17.90
C GLN A 328 -4.87 0.10 -18.45
N SER A 329 -4.66 0.05 -19.76
CA SER A 329 -4.11 -1.13 -20.44
C SER A 329 -2.67 -1.41 -20.02
N GLY A 330 -2.34 -2.68 -19.76
CA GLY A 330 -1.04 -3.08 -19.24
C GLY A 330 -0.85 -2.92 -17.72
N HIS A 331 -1.77 -2.26 -17.00
CA HIS A 331 -1.72 -2.17 -15.52
C HIS A 331 -2.36 -3.43 -14.88
N PRO A 332 -1.90 -3.89 -13.71
CA PRO A 332 -2.57 -4.96 -12.98
C PRO A 332 -4.02 -4.60 -12.67
N ASN A 333 -4.95 -5.50 -13.00
CA ASN A 333 -6.41 -5.28 -13.01
C ASN A 333 -6.97 -4.44 -14.18
N GLU A 334 -6.24 -4.28 -15.28
CA GLU A 334 -6.71 -3.72 -16.57
C GLU A 334 -8.20 -3.98 -16.88
N GLY A 335 -8.92 -2.92 -17.28
CA GLY A 335 -10.32 -2.99 -17.69
C GLY A 335 -11.34 -3.10 -16.54
N GLN A 336 -10.88 -3.33 -15.30
CA GLN A 336 -11.69 -3.14 -14.09
C GLN A 336 -11.87 -1.64 -13.79
N LEU A 337 -12.83 -1.32 -12.91
CA LEU A 337 -13.11 0.05 -12.47
C LEU A 337 -12.62 0.24 -11.04
N MET A 338 -11.84 1.30 -10.82
CA MET A 338 -11.44 1.79 -9.50
C MET A 338 -12.33 2.98 -9.09
N VAL A 339 -12.62 3.14 -7.80
CA VAL A 339 -13.40 4.29 -7.29
C VAL A 339 -13.07 4.60 -5.82
N PHE A 340 -13.09 5.88 -5.43
CA PHE A 340 -12.97 6.28 -4.02
C PHE A 340 -14.35 6.32 -3.34
N ASN A 341 -14.59 5.40 -2.41
CA ASN A 341 -15.86 5.21 -1.73
C ASN A 341 -15.87 5.93 -0.36
N ASN A 342 -16.38 7.16 -0.36
CA ASN A 342 -16.33 8.09 0.77
C ASN A 342 -16.96 7.59 2.08
N GLY A 343 -17.90 6.65 2.04
CA GLY A 343 -18.53 6.07 3.25
C GLY A 343 -19.67 6.89 3.84
N ASN A 344 -20.24 7.84 3.09
CA ASN A 344 -21.36 8.69 3.55
C ASN A 344 -22.57 7.86 4.00
N GLY A 345 -22.88 7.88 5.30
CA GLY A 345 -24.03 7.16 5.86
C GLY A 345 -23.79 5.69 6.21
N ARG A 346 -22.55 5.18 6.08
CA ARG A 346 -22.13 3.92 6.72
C ARG A 346 -22.39 3.97 8.24
N SER A 347 -22.58 2.82 8.88
CA SER A 347 -22.83 2.72 10.33
C SER A 347 -21.64 3.16 11.20
N GLU A 348 -20.45 3.13 10.61
CA GLU A 348 -19.18 3.61 11.15
C GLU A 348 -18.51 4.42 10.03
N ALA A 349 -17.88 5.55 10.38
CA ALA A 349 -17.42 6.53 9.40
C ALA A 349 -15.98 6.24 8.98
N TYR A 350 -15.82 5.53 7.87
CA TYR A 350 -14.56 5.25 7.18
C TYR A 350 -14.79 5.31 5.66
N SER A 351 -13.77 5.72 4.92
CA SER A 351 -13.74 5.66 3.46
C SER A 351 -12.92 4.46 3.00
N SER A 352 -13.17 3.95 1.78
CA SER A 352 -12.37 2.89 1.16
C SER A 352 -12.02 3.26 -0.29
N VAL A 353 -10.96 2.66 -0.85
CA VAL A 353 -10.79 2.55 -2.30
C VAL A 353 -11.22 1.15 -2.71
N ASP A 354 -12.11 1.07 -3.70
CA ASP A 354 -12.70 -0.18 -4.16
C ASP A 354 -12.40 -0.39 -5.66
N ILE A 355 -11.92 -1.57 -6.02
CA ILE A 355 -11.81 -2.03 -7.42
C ILE A 355 -12.93 -3.03 -7.69
N ILE A 356 -13.62 -2.90 -8.82
CA ILE A 356 -14.71 -3.80 -9.22
C ILE A 356 -14.52 -4.31 -10.65
N ASN A 357 -14.89 -5.55 -10.91
CA ASN A 357 -14.85 -6.16 -12.23
C ASN A 357 -16.25 -6.15 -12.90
N PRO A 358 -16.54 -5.22 -13.84
CA PRO A 358 -17.81 -5.19 -14.57
C PRO A 358 -17.80 -6.26 -15.67
N THR A 359 -18.11 -7.52 -15.31
CA THR A 359 -18.06 -8.67 -16.22
C THR A 359 -18.95 -8.50 -17.47
N ILE A 360 -18.35 -8.65 -18.65
CA ILE A 360 -19.03 -8.68 -19.96
C ILE A 360 -19.17 -10.13 -20.44
N VAL A 361 -20.36 -10.52 -20.89
CA VAL A 361 -20.68 -11.84 -21.45
C VAL A 361 -21.46 -11.64 -22.76
N ASP A 362 -21.04 -12.32 -23.84
CA ASP A 362 -21.65 -12.23 -25.18
C ASP A 362 -21.85 -10.78 -25.70
N GLY A 363 -21.01 -9.84 -25.25
CA GLY A 363 -21.03 -8.42 -25.64
C GLY A 363 -21.91 -7.51 -24.78
N ALA A 364 -22.47 -7.99 -23.66
CA ALA A 364 -23.24 -7.17 -22.72
C ALA A 364 -22.79 -7.41 -21.26
N TYR A 365 -22.97 -6.42 -20.38
CA TYR A 365 -22.66 -6.56 -18.96
C TYR A 365 -23.59 -7.56 -18.26
N GLU A 366 -23.03 -8.39 -17.37
CA GLU A 366 -23.79 -9.47 -16.73
C GLU A 366 -24.81 -8.94 -15.69
N LEU A 367 -26.09 -9.05 -16.04
CA LEU A 367 -27.19 -8.92 -15.08
C LEU A 367 -27.42 -10.26 -14.36
N GLN A 368 -27.20 -10.28 -13.05
CA GLN A 368 -27.36 -11.47 -12.21
C GLN A 368 -28.82 -11.96 -12.16
N ALA A 369 -29.02 -13.21 -11.73
CA ALA A 369 -30.33 -13.85 -11.62
C ALA A 369 -31.34 -13.22 -10.63
N ASN A 370 -30.91 -12.22 -9.84
CA ASN A 370 -31.77 -11.39 -8.97
C ASN A 370 -32.27 -10.10 -9.69
N GLY A 371 -31.72 -9.76 -10.85
CA GLY A 371 -31.97 -8.52 -11.58
C GLY A 371 -31.10 -7.32 -11.16
N THR A 372 -29.91 -7.53 -10.58
CA THR A 372 -28.87 -6.50 -10.38
C THR A 372 -27.61 -6.84 -11.17
N PHE A 373 -26.81 -5.86 -11.56
CA PHE A 373 -25.49 -6.13 -12.17
C PHE A 373 -24.50 -6.71 -11.14
N GLY A 374 -23.49 -7.43 -11.61
CA GLY A 374 -22.33 -7.87 -10.80
C GLY A 374 -21.22 -6.83 -10.74
N PRO A 375 -20.19 -7.02 -9.88
CA PRO A 375 -20.03 -8.12 -8.92
C PRO A 375 -20.86 -7.89 -7.64
N ASN A 376 -20.92 -8.87 -6.73
CA ASN A 376 -21.65 -8.72 -5.45
C ASN A 376 -20.84 -7.98 -4.36
N GLN A 377 -19.53 -7.91 -4.52
CA GLN A 377 -18.54 -7.22 -3.67
C GLN A 377 -17.42 -6.73 -4.60
N PRO A 378 -16.59 -5.75 -4.20
CA PRO A 378 -15.34 -5.44 -4.88
C PRO A 378 -14.45 -6.66 -5.12
N SER A 379 -13.63 -6.62 -6.17
CA SER A 379 -12.53 -7.58 -6.38
C SER A 379 -11.35 -7.30 -5.46
N TRP A 380 -11.14 -6.03 -5.08
CA TRP A 380 -10.18 -5.57 -4.09
C TRP A 380 -10.73 -4.33 -3.37
N THR A 381 -10.41 -4.18 -2.09
CA THR A 381 -10.79 -3.04 -1.24
C THR A 381 -9.62 -2.71 -0.32
N TRP A 382 -9.34 -1.42 -0.13
CA TRP A 382 -8.40 -0.93 0.88
C TRP A 382 -9.00 0.20 1.71
N ASP A 383 -8.80 0.13 3.03
CA ASP A 383 -9.07 1.18 4.00
C ASP A 383 -8.15 1.06 5.22
N ILE A 384 -8.08 2.13 6.01
CA ILE A 384 -7.42 2.18 7.34
C ILE A 384 -8.43 2.49 8.45
N GLY A 385 -9.66 1.99 8.29
CA GLY A 385 -10.78 2.23 9.20
C GLY A 385 -11.08 3.72 9.40
N THR A 386 -11.51 4.09 10.60
CA THR A 386 -11.96 5.45 10.93
C THR A 386 -10.86 6.51 10.92
N GLU A 387 -9.60 6.15 10.65
CA GLU A 387 -8.47 7.09 10.53
C GLU A 387 -8.50 7.80 9.17
N MET A 388 -9.01 7.14 8.12
CA MET A 388 -9.33 7.75 6.82
C MET A 388 -10.85 7.89 6.65
N TYR A 389 -11.36 9.12 6.78
CA TYR A 389 -12.75 9.42 6.46
C TYR A 389 -12.91 10.78 5.76
N ALA A 390 -13.07 10.72 4.44
CA ALA A 390 -13.41 11.86 3.59
C ALA A 390 -14.88 11.81 3.19
N SER A 391 -15.72 12.66 3.77
CA SER A 391 -17.16 12.73 3.43
C SER A 391 -17.49 13.35 2.05
N ALA A 392 -16.50 13.90 1.37
CA ALA A 392 -16.58 14.44 0.01
C ALA A 392 -15.19 14.46 -0.63
N ILE A 393 -15.10 14.80 -1.93
CA ILE A 393 -13.87 14.82 -2.73
C ILE A 393 -13.08 13.51 -2.58
N SER A 394 -11.75 13.52 -2.76
CA SER A 394 -10.90 12.31 -2.78
C SER A 394 -11.02 11.53 -4.09
N GLY A 395 -10.03 10.67 -4.34
CA GLY A 395 -9.88 9.93 -5.60
C GLY A 395 -8.79 8.86 -5.50
N ALA A 396 -8.63 8.06 -6.54
CA ALA A 396 -7.67 6.96 -6.57
C ALA A 396 -7.20 6.66 -7.99
N HIS A 397 -5.93 6.25 -8.14
CA HIS A 397 -5.31 6.02 -9.44
C HIS A 397 -4.41 4.77 -9.40
N ALA A 398 -4.57 3.88 -10.40
CA ALA A 398 -3.86 2.60 -10.47
C ALA A 398 -2.49 2.74 -11.15
N LEU A 399 -1.43 2.30 -10.49
CA LEU A 399 -0.05 2.38 -10.98
C LEU A 399 0.36 1.10 -11.73
N SER A 400 1.32 1.21 -12.65
CA SER A 400 1.73 0.14 -13.57
C SER A 400 2.43 -1.05 -12.87
N ASN A 401 2.98 -0.84 -11.68
CA ASN A 401 3.51 -1.89 -10.79
C ASN A 401 2.43 -2.58 -9.94
N GLY A 402 1.15 -2.22 -10.09
CA GLY A 402 0.03 -2.78 -9.31
C GLY A 402 -0.26 -2.05 -7.99
N HIS A 403 0.51 -1.02 -7.66
CA HIS A 403 0.22 -0.16 -6.52
C HIS A 403 -0.93 0.81 -6.84
N VAL A 404 -1.45 1.48 -5.81
CA VAL A 404 -2.54 2.46 -5.92
C VAL A 404 -2.14 3.76 -5.24
N LEU A 405 -2.19 4.86 -6.00
CA LEU A 405 -2.12 6.22 -5.45
C LEU A 405 -3.50 6.60 -4.93
N VAL A 406 -3.63 6.79 -3.61
CA VAL A 406 -4.88 7.14 -2.93
C VAL A 406 -4.83 8.61 -2.49
N THR A 407 -5.78 9.42 -2.98
CA THR A 407 -5.92 10.83 -2.57
C THR A 407 -6.92 10.96 -1.43
N TYR A 408 -6.46 11.09 -0.18
CA TYR A 408 -7.30 11.46 0.97
C TYR A 408 -7.57 12.98 0.96
N GLY A 409 -8.37 13.40 0.00
CA GLY A 409 -8.48 14.79 -0.47
C GLY A 409 -8.88 15.82 0.60
N THR A 410 -9.72 15.43 1.57
CA THR A 410 -10.13 16.32 2.67
C THR A 410 -9.02 16.67 3.66
N SER A 411 -7.97 15.83 3.72
CA SER A 411 -6.74 16.03 4.51
C SER A 411 -5.58 16.58 3.67
N GLY A 412 -5.72 16.58 2.33
CA GLY A 412 -4.62 16.86 1.40
C GLY A 412 -3.51 15.80 1.42
N THR A 413 -3.77 14.64 2.01
CA THR A 413 -2.81 13.52 2.12
C THR A 413 -2.93 12.61 0.90
N LEU A 414 -1.79 12.19 0.36
CA LEU A 414 -1.65 11.21 -0.70
C LEU A 414 -0.89 10.01 -0.13
N TYR A 415 -1.36 8.80 -0.41
CA TYR A 415 -0.70 7.54 -0.05
C TYR A 415 -0.39 6.74 -1.30
N GLU A 416 0.75 6.06 -1.35
CA GLU A 416 0.93 4.94 -2.27
C GLU A 416 0.75 3.63 -1.48
N VAL A 417 -0.07 2.73 -2.00
CA VAL A 417 -0.48 1.50 -1.35
C VAL A 417 -0.13 0.31 -2.25
N ASN A 418 0.63 -0.65 -1.73
CA ASN A 418 0.98 -1.87 -2.48
C ASN A 418 -0.15 -2.90 -2.51
N GLU A 419 -0.02 -3.96 -3.32
CA GLU A 419 -1.05 -5.01 -3.44
C GLU A 419 -1.42 -5.70 -2.11
N ASN A 420 -0.49 -5.72 -1.14
CA ASN A 420 -0.68 -6.28 0.21
C ASN A 420 -1.36 -5.29 1.18
N GLY A 421 -1.73 -4.09 0.71
CA GLY A 421 -2.36 -3.04 1.51
C GLY A 421 -1.41 -2.26 2.43
N ASN A 422 -0.09 -2.43 2.27
CA ASN A 422 0.87 -1.60 2.99
C ASN A 422 1.01 -0.23 2.30
N VAL A 423 1.02 0.84 3.08
CA VAL A 423 1.50 2.14 2.61
C VAL A 423 3.01 2.04 2.41
N VAL A 424 3.51 2.47 1.24
CA VAL A 424 4.95 2.51 0.88
C VAL A 424 5.46 3.93 0.62
N TRP A 425 4.56 4.90 0.55
CA TRP A 425 4.83 6.33 0.36
C TRP A 425 3.71 7.16 0.98
N THR A 426 4.02 8.31 1.56
CA THR A 426 3.04 9.28 2.07
C THR A 426 3.51 10.71 1.87
N TYR A 427 2.71 11.48 1.16
CA TYR A 427 2.90 12.90 0.94
C TYR A 427 1.70 13.69 1.45
N ILE A 428 1.91 14.86 2.04
CA ILE A 428 0.84 15.74 2.52
C ILE A 428 1.00 17.10 1.87
N ASN A 429 -0.02 17.54 1.10
CA ASN A 429 0.02 18.79 0.36
C ASN A 429 0.44 19.98 1.26
N PRO A 430 1.57 20.64 0.97
CA PRO A 430 2.09 21.78 1.72
C PRO A 430 1.43 23.13 1.36
N VAL A 431 0.54 23.18 0.37
CA VAL A 431 -0.02 24.42 -0.18
C VAL A 431 -1.45 24.67 0.31
N GLY A 432 -1.64 25.79 1.00
CA GLY A 432 -2.93 26.26 1.47
C GLY A 432 -3.37 27.61 0.91
N ASN A 433 -4.43 28.20 1.49
CA ASN A 433 -5.06 29.44 1.01
C ASN A 433 -4.10 30.66 0.91
N ASN A 434 -2.96 30.62 1.59
CA ASN A 434 -2.02 31.74 1.68
C ASN A 434 -0.68 31.45 0.96
N GLY A 435 -0.61 30.36 0.17
CA GLY A 435 0.63 29.81 -0.38
C GLY A 435 1.09 28.55 0.38
N ALA A 436 2.35 28.19 0.20
CA ALA A 436 2.97 27.11 0.96
C ALA A 436 3.10 27.46 2.46
N PHE A 437 2.97 26.45 3.31
CA PHE A 437 3.28 26.52 4.74
C PHE A 437 4.79 26.34 4.99
N ASN A 438 5.21 26.46 6.26
CA ASN A 438 6.56 26.09 6.69
C ASN A 438 6.53 24.72 7.41
N GLN A 439 7.60 23.94 7.33
CA GLN A 439 7.73 22.73 8.15
C GLN A 439 7.61 23.07 9.65
N THR A 440 7.09 22.11 10.43
CA THR A 440 6.63 22.26 11.83
C THR A 440 5.37 23.11 12.06
N GLU A 441 4.81 23.78 11.04
CA GLU A 441 3.47 24.38 11.16
C GLU A 441 2.39 23.31 11.19
N SER A 442 1.42 23.44 12.08
CA SER A 442 0.28 22.53 12.15
C SER A 442 -0.78 22.88 11.10
N ILE A 443 -1.04 21.95 10.18
CA ILE A 443 -2.14 22.06 9.22
C ILE A 443 -3.47 22.19 10.00
N PRO A 444 -4.30 23.23 9.77
CA PRO A 444 -5.56 23.39 10.48
C PRO A 444 -6.56 22.26 10.16
N GLU A 445 -7.07 21.60 11.20
CA GLU A 445 -8.03 20.47 11.11
C GLU A 445 -9.22 20.77 10.17
N GLY A 446 -9.18 20.20 8.96
CA GLY A 446 -9.88 20.74 7.78
C GLY A 446 -11.35 20.35 7.58
N ASN A 447 -11.96 19.56 8.48
CA ASN A 447 -13.27 18.95 8.25
C ASN A 447 -14.47 19.86 8.61
N ARG A 448 -14.58 21.03 7.98
CA ARG A 448 -15.81 21.86 7.96
C ARG A 448 -16.04 22.53 6.61
N ALA A 449 -17.31 22.60 6.19
CA ALA A 449 -17.72 23.35 5.01
C ALA A 449 -17.29 24.84 5.14
N GLY A 450 -16.49 25.31 4.18
CA GLY A 450 -15.96 26.67 4.16
C GLY A 450 -14.62 26.87 4.88
N THR A 451 -13.98 25.83 5.41
CA THR A 451 -12.58 25.89 5.89
C THR A 451 -11.70 24.91 5.10
N THR A 452 -11.02 25.40 4.07
CA THR A 452 -10.13 24.59 3.23
C THR A 452 -8.67 24.90 3.58
N ALA A 453 -8.01 23.98 4.29
CA ALA A 453 -6.63 24.14 4.72
C ALA A 453 -5.65 23.92 3.57
N ASN A 454 -5.54 22.66 3.12
CA ASN A 454 -4.61 22.16 2.10
C ASN A 454 -5.28 21.10 1.18
N GLN A 455 -6.60 21.18 0.99
CA GLN A 455 -7.35 20.12 0.30
C GLN A 455 -6.94 19.94 -1.16
N VAL A 456 -6.98 18.69 -1.62
CA VAL A 456 -6.74 18.25 -3.02
C VAL A 456 -7.97 17.46 -3.45
N PHE A 457 -8.35 17.48 -4.73
CA PHE A 457 -9.48 16.68 -5.22
C PHE A 457 -9.06 15.22 -5.51
N LYS A 458 -8.37 15.03 -6.63
CA LYS A 458 -7.63 13.83 -7.04
C LYS A 458 -6.19 14.25 -7.41
N ALA A 459 -5.29 13.29 -7.41
CA ALA A 459 -3.92 13.42 -7.89
C ALA A 459 -3.61 12.29 -8.88
N THR A 460 -2.76 12.56 -9.86
CA THR A 460 -2.43 11.62 -10.94
C THR A 460 -0.94 11.37 -10.95
N HIS A 461 -0.53 10.11 -11.10
CA HIS A 461 0.88 9.74 -11.27
C HIS A 461 1.23 9.61 -12.74
N TYR A 462 2.44 10.00 -13.12
CA TYR A 462 2.97 9.85 -14.47
C TYR A 462 4.35 9.20 -14.40
N GLU A 463 4.55 8.11 -15.15
CA GLU A 463 5.87 7.46 -15.25
C GLU A 463 6.94 8.42 -15.79
N SER A 464 8.20 8.22 -15.38
CA SER A 464 9.36 8.99 -15.84
C SER A 464 9.58 8.98 -17.37
N ASN A 465 8.91 8.09 -18.10
CA ASN A 465 8.95 7.98 -19.56
C ASN A 465 7.81 8.73 -20.28
N TYR A 466 6.83 9.29 -19.55
CA TYR A 466 5.56 9.76 -20.11
C TYR A 466 5.76 10.82 -21.20
N ALA A 467 4.97 10.72 -22.27
CA ALA A 467 5.13 11.52 -23.49
C ALA A 467 5.13 13.05 -23.21
N GLY A 468 4.31 13.52 -22.27
CA GLY A 468 4.24 14.92 -21.87
C GLY A 468 5.54 15.49 -21.30
N PHE A 469 6.47 14.65 -20.86
CA PHE A 469 7.79 15.04 -20.38
C PHE A 469 8.86 15.10 -21.47
N ALA A 470 8.54 14.72 -22.72
CA ALA A 470 9.48 14.77 -23.83
C ALA A 470 10.01 16.20 -24.07
N GLN A 471 11.34 16.36 -23.97
CA GLN A 471 12.06 17.63 -24.15
C GLN A 471 11.68 18.72 -23.12
N LYS A 472 11.11 18.36 -21.97
CA LYS A 472 10.91 19.27 -20.83
C LYS A 472 12.18 19.34 -19.97
N ASP A 473 12.22 20.33 -19.10
CA ASP A 473 13.13 20.35 -17.96
C ASP A 473 12.41 19.73 -16.77
N LEU A 474 12.93 18.61 -16.26
CA LEU A 474 12.41 17.89 -15.10
C LEU A 474 13.39 17.92 -13.93
N THR A 475 14.41 18.79 -13.98
CA THR A 475 15.42 18.92 -12.93
C THR A 475 14.73 19.28 -11.60
N PRO A 476 14.74 18.40 -10.59
CA PRO A 476 14.07 18.71 -9.32
C PRO A 476 14.74 19.90 -8.64
N GLY A 477 13.90 20.74 -8.04
CA GLY A 477 14.31 21.84 -7.18
C GLY A 477 14.32 21.44 -5.71
N ASP A 478 14.04 22.44 -4.87
CA ASP A 478 13.81 22.27 -3.43
C ASP A 478 12.40 21.72 -3.17
N TYR A 479 12.03 21.47 -1.90
CA TYR A 479 10.65 21.17 -1.54
C TYR A 479 9.71 22.38 -1.72
N ILE A 480 8.39 22.14 -1.73
CA ILE A 480 7.39 23.20 -1.97
C ILE A 480 7.16 24.03 -0.69
N GLU A 481 7.12 23.38 0.47
CA GLU A 481 7.20 24.01 1.78
C GLU A 481 8.59 24.55 2.09
N SER A 482 8.64 25.58 2.93
CA SER A 482 9.92 26.05 3.48
C SER A 482 10.35 25.19 4.67
N TRP A 483 11.51 24.54 4.55
CA TRP A 483 12.14 23.71 5.56
C TRP A 483 13.48 24.31 6.02
N ASN A 484 14.28 23.56 6.80
CA ASN A 484 15.58 24.02 7.28
C ASN A 484 16.62 22.89 7.17
N ASP A 485 17.37 22.92 6.07
CA ASP A 485 18.57 22.13 5.84
C ASP A 485 19.69 22.47 6.86
N LEU A 486 20.19 21.46 7.57
CA LEU A 486 21.34 21.57 8.50
C LEU A 486 22.69 21.33 7.81
N CYS A 487 22.71 20.66 6.67
CA CYS A 487 23.89 20.27 5.91
C CYS A 487 23.87 20.74 4.43
N PRO A 488 23.65 22.05 4.11
CA PRO A 488 23.45 22.59 2.74
C PRO A 488 24.71 22.64 1.85
N SER A 489 25.61 21.67 2.03
CA SER A 489 26.76 21.36 1.20
C SER A 489 26.95 19.85 0.96
N GLN A 490 26.06 19.01 1.53
CA GLN A 490 25.86 17.61 1.19
C GLN A 490 24.72 17.52 0.15
N ASP A 491 24.56 16.36 -0.48
CA ASP A 491 23.50 16.08 -1.46
C ASP A 491 22.75 14.83 -0.98
N ALA A 492 21.84 15.04 -0.03
CA ALA A 492 21.39 14.00 0.90
C ALA A 492 20.04 13.35 0.56
N TRP A 493 19.36 13.71 -0.54
CA TRP A 493 17.92 13.43 -0.74
C TRP A 493 17.47 11.97 -0.59
N TYR A 494 18.32 11.01 -0.93
CA TYR A 494 18.05 9.57 -0.85
C TYR A 494 18.59 8.95 0.47
N TRP A 495 19.34 9.72 1.24
CA TRP A 495 20.03 9.34 2.47
C TRP A 495 19.69 10.26 3.66
N ASP A 496 18.61 11.05 3.54
CA ASP A 496 18.02 11.94 4.54
C ASP A 496 16.65 11.39 4.92
N LYS A 497 16.70 10.30 5.70
CA LYS A 497 15.54 9.57 6.21
C LYS A 497 14.85 10.39 7.28
N ASN A 498 15.62 11.09 8.12
CA ASN A 498 15.10 11.84 9.26
C ASN A 498 14.47 13.20 8.86
N GLY A 499 14.93 13.82 7.77
CA GLY A 499 14.42 15.06 7.20
C GLY A 499 15.14 16.33 7.70
N ASP A 500 16.42 16.27 8.04
CA ASP A 500 17.22 17.43 8.47
C ASP A 500 18.25 17.91 7.41
N GLY A 501 18.34 17.22 6.27
CA GLY A 501 19.18 17.59 5.14
C GLY A 501 20.63 17.08 5.24
N CYS A 502 20.98 16.41 6.33
CA CYS A 502 22.24 15.69 6.44
C CYS A 502 22.11 14.28 5.86
N ILE A 503 23.23 13.72 5.40
CA ILE A 503 23.34 12.29 5.12
C ILE A 503 23.34 11.57 6.47
N ASP A 504 22.44 10.62 6.64
CA ASP A 504 22.29 9.80 7.86
C ASP A 504 23.45 8.81 8.05
N ASP A 505 23.49 8.27 9.27
CA ASP A 505 24.39 7.28 9.85
C ASP A 505 23.43 6.30 10.55
N THR A 506 22.98 5.28 9.82
CA THR A 506 21.76 4.52 10.17
C THR A 506 21.93 3.57 11.35
N ASP A 507 23.10 2.96 11.54
CA ASP A 507 23.38 2.03 12.64
C ASP A 507 24.06 2.73 13.85
N GLY A 508 24.87 3.76 13.58
CA GLY A 508 25.58 4.58 14.57
C GLY A 508 27.09 4.29 14.68
N ASP A 509 27.72 3.61 13.72
CA ASP A 509 29.15 3.28 13.75
C ASP A 509 30.07 4.50 13.50
N GLY A 510 29.59 5.50 12.76
CA GLY A 510 30.29 6.74 12.43
C GLY A 510 30.82 6.84 10.99
N VAL A 511 30.54 5.85 10.14
CA VAL A 511 30.47 5.95 8.69
C VAL A 511 29.11 6.57 8.31
N LEU A 512 28.88 6.86 7.03
CA LEU A 512 27.62 7.42 6.52
C LEU A 512 27.06 6.46 5.47
N ASP A 513 25.74 6.25 5.44
CA ASP A 513 25.03 5.28 4.58
C ASP A 513 25.54 5.14 3.12
N PRO A 514 26.02 6.19 2.40
CA PRO A 514 26.56 6.04 1.04
C PRO A 514 27.99 5.46 0.94
N ASN A 515 28.63 5.15 2.06
CA ASN A 515 30.04 4.70 2.16
C ASN A 515 30.21 3.49 3.10
N ASP A 516 29.23 3.28 3.98
CA ASP A 516 28.95 2.08 4.78
C ASP A 516 29.05 0.82 3.89
N LEU A 517 29.66 -0.25 4.39
CA LEU A 517 29.72 -1.57 3.78
C LEU A 517 28.86 -2.59 4.54
N CYS A 518 28.51 -2.30 5.80
CA CYS A 518 27.67 -3.13 6.65
C CYS A 518 26.57 -2.35 7.42
N TRP A 519 25.34 -2.47 6.92
CA TRP A 519 24.14 -1.82 7.44
C TRP A 519 23.71 -2.24 8.88
N GLU A 520 24.42 -3.16 9.53
CA GLU A 520 24.12 -3.67 10.88
C GLU A 520 25.31 -3.67 11.87
N GLY A 521 26.45 -3.01 11.57
CA GLY A 521 27.52 -2.76 12.55
C GLY A 521 28.87 -2.24 12.02
N GLU A 522 29.81 -1.99 12.95
CA GLU A 522 31.12 -1.33 12.68
C GLU A 522 31.87 -1.85 11.44
N ASP A 523 32.05 -0.96 10.46
CA ASP A 523 32.62 -1.14 9.12
C ASP A 523 34.12 -1.57 9.10
N SER A 524 34.70 -1.80 10.28
CA SER A 524 36.12 -2.11 10.51
C SER A 524 36.35 -3.36 11.37
N LEU A 525 35.29 -4.10 11.64
CA LEU A 525 35.30 -5.47 12.16
C LEU A 525 35.31 -6.41 10.94
N ASP A 526 36.35 -7.23 10.83
CA ASP A 526 36.76 -8.07 9.69
C ASP A 526 37.84 -9.02 10.28
N GLU A 527 37.43 -9.85 11.25
CA GLU A 527 38.38 -10.64 12.07
C GLU A 527 39.04 -11.77 11.24
N ASP A 528 38.34 -12.39 10.29
CA ASP A 528 38.88 -13.43 9.39
C ASP A 528 39.62 -12.89 8.16
N ASN A 529 39.39 -11.61 7.80
CA ASN A 529 39.98 -10.89 6.66
C ASN A 529 39.51 -11.38 5.27
N ASP A 530 38.27 -11.91 5.15
CA ASP A 530 37.54 -12.10 3.88
C ASP A 530 37.34 -10.76 3.13
N GLY A 531 36.97 -9.71 3.88
CA GLY A 531 36.65 -8.38 3.35
C GLY A 531 35.15 -8.06 3.22
N ILE A 532 34.27 -8.92 3.74
CA ILE A 532 32.96 -8.55 4.29
C ILE A 532 33.17 -8.17 5.76
N ALA A 533 32.43 -7.19 6.29
CA ALA A 533 32.55 -6.83 7.71
C ALA A 533 31.72 -7.77 8.59
N ASP A 534 32.28 -8.21 9.73
CA ASP A 534 31.72 -9.25 10.63
C ASP A 534 30.21 -9.12 10.92
N PRO A 535 29.63 -7.93 11.17
CA PRO A 535 28.20 -7.81 11.51
C PRO A 535 27.25 -8.07 10.32
N CYS A 536 27.80 -8.18 9.10
CA CYS A 536 27.07 -8.47 7.87
C CYS A 536 27.61 -9.72 7.14
N ASP A 537 28.47 -10.51 7.77
CA ASP A 537 28.82 -11.83 7.26
C ASP A 537 28.00 -12.95 7.95
N ASP A 538 27.62 -13.94 7.14
CA ASP A 538 26.94 -15.16 7.60
C ASP A 538 27.95 -16.22 8.09
N PHE A 539 29.28 -16.02 7.93
CA PHE A 539 30.32 -17.05 8.14
C PHE A 539 31.67 -16.53 8.68
N VAL A 540 31.69 -15.65 9.70
CA VAL A 540 32.94 -15.23 10.36
C VAL A 540 33.70 -16.44 10.94
N ASP A 541 34.95 -16.66 10.49
CA ASP A 541 35.85 -17.77 10.89
C ASP A 541 37.17 -17.19 11.44
N SER A 542 37.18 -16.80 12.72
CA SER A 542 38.24 -15.99 13.33
C SER A 542 39.63 -16.67 13.44
N ASP A 543 39.78 -17.96 13.10
CA ASP A 543 41.09 -18.64 13.11
C ASP A 543 41.50 -19.49 11.89
N ASP A 544 40.71 -19.49 10.79
CA ASP A 544 40.98 -20.14 9.49
C ASP A 544 41.02 -21.69 9.59
N ASP A 545 40.08 -22.27 10.33
CA ASP A 545 39.91 -23.73 10.50
C ASP A 545 38.79 -24.33 9.64
N GLY A 546 37.79 -23.52 9.26
CA GLY A 546 36.62 -23.92 8.50
C GLY A 546 35.31 -24.05 9.29
N ILE A 547 35.25 -23.61 10.54
CA ILE A 547 34.05 -23.52 11.40
C ILE A 547 33.87 -22.07 11.87
N ALA A 548 32.66 -21.52 11.66
CA ALA A 548 32.37 -20.15 12.07
C ALA A 548 32.20 -20.00 13.59
N ASP A 549 32.54 -18.81 14.11
CA ASP A 549 32.58 -18.40 15.54
C ASP A 549 31.32 -18.73 16.38
N PHE A 550 30.18 -19.01 15.75
CA PHE A 550 28.93 -19.38 16.44
C PHE A 550 28.70 -20.90 16.57
N GLU A 551 29.44 -21.72 15.82
CA GLU A 551 29.50 -23.19 15.94
C GLU A 551 30.85 -23.69 16.50
N ASP A 552 31.88 -22.84 16.48
CA ASP A 552 33.19 -22.98 17.15
C ASP A 552 33.10 -23.49 18.61
N GLN A 553 33.97 -24.45 18.96
CA GLN A 553 34.09 -25.01 20.30
C GLN A 553 35.37 -24.55 21.04
N CYS A 554 36.34 -23.91 20.36
CA CYS A 554 37.68 -23.62 20.89
C CYS A 554 38.43 -22.34 20.41
N ALA A 555 37.76 -21.33 19.85
CA ALA A 555 38.20 -19.93 19.69
C ALA A 555 39.72 -19.66 19.71
N GLY A 556 40.37 -19.75 18.55
CA GLY A 556 41.81 -19.57 18.32
C GLY A 556 42.56 -20.88 18.01
N HIS A 557 41.84 -21.98 17.74
CA HIS A 557 42.35 -23.34 17.69
C HIS A 557 41.46 -24.30 16.87
N ASP A 558 42.00 -24.84 15.77
CA ASP A 558 41.40 -25.87 14.89
C ASP A 558 40.59 -26.96 15.63
N ASP A 559 39.26 -26.84 15.50
CA ASP A 559 38.20 -27.64 16.13
C ASP A 559 38.20 -29.09 15.62
N ASN A 560 38.94 -29.37 14.53
CA ASN A 560 39.15 -30.71 13.98
C ASN A 560 40.30 -31.47 14.70
N VAL A 561 40.96 -30.85 15.68
CA VAL A 561 42.06 -31.44 16.46
C VAL A 561 41.58 -31.88 17.84
N ASP A 562 41.34 -33.18 17.96
CA ASP A 562 40.98 -33.94 19.17
C ASP A 562 41.82 -35.23 19.13
N ASP A 563 43.03 -35.18 19.70
CA ASP A 563 44.07 -36.20 19.48
C ASP A 563 43.93 -37.44 20.39
N ASP A 564 43.19 -37.31 21.51
CA ASP A 564 42.82 -38.43 22.41
C ASP A 564 41.37 -38.94 22.26
N ALA A 565 40.49 -38.18 21.62
CA ALA A 565 39.07 -38.49 21.39
C ALA A 565 38.17 -38.48 22.65
N ASP A 566 38.51 -37.68 23.67
CA ASP A 566 37.65 -37.30 24.80
C ASP A 566 36.41 -36.50 24.35
N GLY A 567 36.58 -35.64 23.34
CA GLY A 567 35.55 -34.71 22.83
C GLY A 567 35.66 -33.27 23.35
N ILE A 568 36.84 -32.88 23.84
CA ILE A 568 37.28 -31.49 24.00
C ILE A 568 38.43 -31.27 23.00
N VAL A 569 38.41 -30.14 22.29
CA VAL A 569 39.43 -29.78 21.30
C VAL A 569 40.77 -29.47 21.99
N ASP A 570 41.87 -29.97 21.41
CA ASP A 570 43.26 -29.91 21.94
C ASP A 570 43.68 -28.51 22.43
N GLY A 571 43.19 -27.44 21.79
CA GLY A 571 43.51 -26.05 22.16
C GLY A 571 42.94 -25.60 23.49
N CYS A 572 41.84 -26.22 23.92
CA CYS A 572 41.03 -25.84 25.08
C CYS A 572 41.04 -26.88 26.20
N ASP A 573 41.65 -28.03 25.95
CA ASP A 573 41.87 -29.04 26.96
C ASP A 573 43.13 -28.76 27.83
N GLU A 574 43.06 -29.14 29.11
CA GLU A 574 44.16 -29.04 30.07
C GLU A 574 44.97 -30.35 30.23
N LEU A 575 44.54 -31.48 29.62
CA LEU A 575 45.06 -32.83 29.89
C LEU A 575 45.03 -33.83 28.71
N ILE A 576 45.54 -33.45 27.53
CA ILE A 576 45.54 -34.34 26.33
C ILE A 576 46.27 -35.65 26.67
N ASP A 577 45.55 -36.78 26.69
CA ASP A 577 45.92 -38.07 27.30
C ASP A 577 45.50 -39.24 26.39
N ASN A 578 46.33 -39.52 25.38
CA ASN A 578 46.01 -40.42 24.26
C ASN A 578 45.86 -41.91 24.66
N ASP A 579 46.09 -42.30 25.92
CA ASP A 579 45.81 -43.65 26.42
C ASP A 579 44.94 -43.73 27.69
N SER A 580 44.57 -42.58 28.25
CA SER A 580 43.61 -42.39 29.34
C SER A 580 44.06 -42.95 30.70
N ASP A 581 45.33 -42.79 31.05
CA ASP A 581 45.89 -43.19 32.35
C ASP A 581 45.80 -42.10 33.45
N GLY A 582 45.60 -40.84 33.04
CA GLY A 582 45.57 -39.65 33.90
C GLY A 582 46.86 -38.81 33.89
N VAL A 583 47.77 -39.04 32.94
CA VAL A 583 49.01 -38.29 32.71
C VAL A 583 49.05 -37.80 31.25
N SER A 584 49.00 -36.49 31.05
CA SER A 584 48.99 -35.95 29.69
C SER A 584 50.28 -36.26 28.91
N ASN A 585 50.16 -36.32 27.58
CA ASN A 585 51.19 -36.66 26.58
C ASN A 585 52.53 -35.90 26.76
N ALA A 586 52.52 -34.74 27.43
CA ALA A 586 53.71 -33.92 27.69
C ALA A 586 54.49 -34.32 28.97
N LEU A 587 53.92 -35.19 29.81
CA LEU A 587 54.47 -35.71 31.06
C LEU A 587 54.55 -37.24 31.10
N ASP A 588 53.79 -37.91 30.24
CA ASP A 588 53.89 -39.33 29.92
C ASP A 588 55.35 -39.76 29.64
N LYS A 589 55.66 -41.00 30.01
CA LYS A 589 56.96 -41.65 29.82
C LYS A 589 56.88 -42.92 28.97
N CYS A 590 55.69 -43.33 28.54
CA CYS A 590 55.45 -44.62 27.91
C CYS A 590 54.24 -44.65 26.93
N ASP A 591 54.25 -43.75 25.94
CA ASP A 591 53.30 -43.58 24.84
C ASP A 591 52.37 -44.79 24.59
N GLY A 592 51.17 -44.81 25.20
CA GLY A 592 50.16 -45.86 25.02
C GLY A 592 49.93 -46.81 26.21
N HIS A 593 50.60 -46.62 27.35
CA HIS A 593 50.65 -47.56 28.48
C HIS A 593 50.85 -46.92 29.88
N ASP A 594 49.79 -46.85 30.70
CA ASP A 594 49.76 -46.61 32.18
C ASP A 594 51.13 -46.42 32.86
N ASP A 595 51.50 -45.17 33.02
CA ASP A 595 52.73 -44.61 33.59
C ASP A 595 52.81 -44.81 35.13
N GLY A 596 51.70 -45.25 35.75
CA GLY A 596 51.60 -45.67 37.15
C GLY A 596 51.92 -47.14 37.41
N GLU A 597 51.90 -48.00 36.39
CA GLU A 597 52.24 -49.43 36.49
C GLU A 597 53.76 -49.68 36.38
N ASP A 598 54.48 -49.64 37.50
CA ASP A 598 55.89 -50.09 37.64
C ASP A 598 55.96 -51.33 38.55
N SER A 599 56.39 -52.48 38.00
CA SER A 599 56.39 -53.78 38.68
C SER A 599 57.59 -54.10 39.57
N ASP A 600 58.78 -53.52 39.33
CA ASP A 600 60.00 -53.85 40.09
C ASP A 600 60.70 -52.64 40.75
N ASN A 601 60.10 -51.45 40.58
CA ASN A 601 60.45 -50.16 41.17
C ASN A 601 61.81 -49.60 40.71
N ASP A 602 62.17 -49.83 39.45
CA ASP A 602 63.33 -49.18 38.81
C ASP A 602 63.03 -47.75 38.30
N GLY A 603 61.74 -47.42 38.08
CA GLY A 603 61.27 -46.10 37.64
C GLY A 603 60.88 -45.99 36.17
N ILE A 604 60.81 -47.11 35.43
CA ILE A 604 60.29 -47.18 34.05
C ILE A 604 58.94 -47.92 34.05
N PRO A 605 57.88 -47.41 33.38
CA PRO A 605 56.59 -48.09 33.29
C PRO A 605 56.65 -49.45 32.59
N ASN A 606 55.78 -50.38 33.01
CA ASN A 606 55.71 -51.77 32.55
C ASN A 606 55.55 -51.92 31.02
N GLY A 607 54.93 -50.93 30.35
CA GLY A 607 54.77 -50.92 28.90
C GLY A 607 56.09 -50.73 28.13
N CYS A 608 57.06 -50.05 28.74
CA CYS A 608 58.29 -49.60 28.09
C CYS A 608 59.57 -50.18 28.71
N ASP A 609 59.49 -50.77 29.91
CA ASP A 609 60.60 -51.53 30.46
C ASP A 609 60.89 -52.82 29.67
N ALA A 610 62.18 -53.07 29.45
CA ALA A 610 62.71 -54.24 28.79
C ALA A 610 63.21 -55.34 29.76
N THR A 611 63.24 -55.09 31.07
CA THR A 611 64.00 -55.88 32.06
C THR A 611 63.40 -55.94 33.50
N PRO A 612 62.13 -56.36 33.71
CA PRO A 612 61.39 -56.07 34.96
C PRO A 612 61.71 -57.01 36.15
N LEU A 613 62.98 -57.38 36.38
CA LEU A 613 63.43 -58.15 37.55
C LEU A 613 64.93 -57.90 37.92
N PRO A 614 65.29 -57.71 39.21
CA PRO A 614 66.63 -57.23 39.64
C PRO A 614 67.70 -58.30 39.98
N VAL A 615 68.99 -57.89 40.08
CA VAL A 615 70.17 -58.74 40.38
C VAL A 615 71.15 -58.09 41.38
N LEU A 616 71.84 -58.90 42.21
CA LEU A 616 72.61 -58.51 43.42
C LEU A 616 74.13 -58.32 43.25
N GLN A 617 74.75 -57.56 44.17
CA GLN A 617 76.21 -57.44 44.39
C GLN A 617 76.58 -57.27 45.89
N GLU A 618 77.80 -57.63 46.32
CA GLU A 618 78.19 -57.77 47.75
C GLU A 618 79.46 -56.98 48.19
N VAL A 619 79.39 -56.36 49.40
CA VAL A 619 80.41 -56.41 50.51
C VAL A 619 81.76 -55.65 50.34
N VAL A 620 82.37 -54.90 51.30
CA VAL A 620 82.10 -54.32 52.66
C VAL A 620 83.24 -53.27 52.91
N GLU A 621 83.07 -52.07 53.49
CA GLU A 621 82.86 -51.65 54.91
C GLU A 621 84.03 -51.95 55.89
N GLU A 622 84.48 -51.02 56.74
CA GLU A 622 84.22 -50.81 58.20
C GLU A 622 84.97 -49.52 58.65
N GLU A 623 84.67 -48.73 59.69
CA GLU A 623 83.41 -48.37 60.38
C GLU A 623 83.54 -46.89 60.87
N LEU A 624 83.75 -46.40 62.12
CA LEU A 624 83.76 -46.94 63.49
C LEU A 624 83.56 -45.83 64.59
N GLN A 625 82.30 -45.39 64.81
CA GLN A 625 81.73 -44.81 66.07
C GLN A 625 82.25 -43.45 66.64
N THR A 626 81.51 -42.70 67.50
CA THR A 626 80.19 -42.80 68.20
C THR A 626 79.57 -41.37 68.37
N LEU A 627 78.47 -40.98 69.08
CA LEU A 627 77.55 -41.49 70.14
C LEU A 627 76.22 -40.64 70.15
N GLU A 628 75.16 -41.13 70.84
CA GLU A 628 74.08 -40.46 71.66
C GLU A 628 73.86 -38.91 71.68
N ASP A 629 72.68 -38.31 71.96
CA ASP A 629 71.26 -38.69 72.25
C ASP A 629 70.38 -37.38 72.04
N GLN A 630 69.11 -37.10 72.42
CA GLN A 630 68.06 -37.69 73.28
C GLN A 630 66.64 -37.33 72.75
N ASN A 631 65.68 -36.86 73.58
CA ASN A 631 64.24 -36.86 73.27
C ASN A 631 63.40 -35.77 74.00
N ASN A 632 62.08 -35.76 73.75
CA ASN A 632 61.03 -34.76 74.05
C ASN A 632 60.57 -34.64 75.53
N ALA A 633 60.25 -33.42 76.04
CA ALA A 633 59.52 -33.11 77.30
C ALA A 633 59.30 -31.59 77.56
N SER A 634 58.37 -31.05 78.39
CA SER A 634 57.02 -31.49 78.84
C SER A 634 56.28 -30.41 79.71
N LEU A 635 54.94 -30.52 79.83
CA LEU A 635 54.07 -30.19 81.00
C LEU A 635 53.71 -28.75 81.50
N SER A 636 52.40 -28.59 81.80
CA SER A 636 51.73 -27.74 82.85
C SER A 636 51.87 -26.19 82.83
N SER A 637 50.89 -25.29 83.01
CA SER A 637 49.44 -25.23 83.38
C SER A 637 49.15 -24.44 84.69
N SER A 638 48.59 -23.21 84.61
CA SER A 638 47.82 -22.57 85.71
C SER A 638 47.07 -21.27 85.30
N ASN A 639 45.73 -21.31 85.41
CA ASN A 639 44.72 -20.26 85.73
C ASN A 639 45.00 -18.74 85.53
N GLU A 640 44.11 -18.08 84.75
CA GLU A 640 43.20 -16.93 85.06
C GLU A 640 43.64 -15.70 85.91
N PRO A 641 42.94 -14.52 85.84
CA PRO A 641 41.61 -14.23 85.25
C PRO A 641 41.44 -12.95 84.38
N ALA A 642 40.31 -12.85 83.67
CA ALA A 642 39.56 -11.64 83.22
C ALA A 642 40.29 -10.59 82.32
N GLU A 643 39.64 -9.68 81.58
CA GLU A 643 38.23 -9.21 81.53
C GLU A 643 37.92 -8.54 80.16
N ASN A 644 36.72 -8.74 79.58
CA ASN A 644 36.09 -7.96 78.47
C ASN A 644 36.86 -7.82 77.11
N GLN A 645 36.22 -7.68 75.92
CA GLN A 645 34.80 -7.53 75.56
C GLN A 645 34.52 -8.04 74.12
N ALA A 646 33.26 -8.42 73.87
CA ALA A 646 32.43 -8.34 72.63
C ALA A 646 33.05 -7.83 71.30
N THR A 647 32.67 -8.31 70.10
CA THR A 647 31.64 -9.28 69.64
C THR A 647 32.07 -9.79 68.24
N THR A 648 32.21 -11.10 68.01
CA THR A 648 31.23 -12.02 67.37
C THR A 648 30.58 -11.48 66.09
N GLU A 649 30.84 -11.98 64.88
CA GLU A 649 30.73 -13.36 64.33
C GLU A 649 29.33 -13.73 63.81
N SER A 650 29.33 -14.64 62.84
CA SER A 650 28.21 -15.11 62.02
C SER A 650 27.61 -16.45 62.50
N GLU A 651 26.61 -16.92 61.74
CA GLU A 651 26.48 -18.33 61.30
C GLU A 651 25.65 -19.36 62.09
N ASN A 652 25.22 -20.37 61.32
CA ASN A 652 24.79 -21.74 61.66
C ASN A 652 23.40 -22.01 62.29
N ASP A 653 22.43 -22.14 61.38
CA ASP A 653 21.76 -23.40 60.97
C ASP A 653 21.09 -24.35 62.00
N ALA A 654 19.86 -24.80 61.67
CA ALA A 654 19.36 -26.17 61.90
C ALA A 654 17.93 -26.45 61.33
N TRP A 655 17.85 -27.06 60.14
CA TRP A 655 16.91 -28.13 59.70
C TRP A 655 15.47 -28.25 60.26
N SER A 656 14.45 -28.26 59.37
CA SER A 656 13.67 -29.49 59.03
C SER A 656 12.45 -29.34 58.08
N THR A 657 12.27 -30.37 57.22
CA THR A 657 11.02 -30.88 56.58
C THR A 657 10.22 -30.11 55.50
N LEU A 658 10.26 -30.71 54.29
CA LEU A 658 9.16 -30.94 53.31
C LEU A 658 8.60 -29.81 52.41
N LYS A 659 8.23 -30.22 51.18
CA LYS A 659 7.71 -29.41 50.06
C LYS A 659 6.19 -29.24 50.12
N LEU A 660 5.65 -28.07 49.71
CA LEU A 660 4.78 -27.87 48.51
C LEU A 660 3.96 -26.56 48.49
N SER A 661 3.58 -26.16 47.26
CA SER A 661 2.55 -25.18 46.86
C SER A 661 2.84 -23.69 47.08
N GLY A 662 2.75 -22.92 45.99
CA GLY A 662 3.00 -21.47 45.93
C GLY A 662 2.36 -20.75 44.73
N TRP A 663 1.29 -21.31 44.15
CA TRP A 663 0.59 -20.76 42.99
C TRP A 663 -0.92 -20.69 43.25
N LEU A 664 -1.42 -19.60 43.88
CA LEU A 664 -2.86 -19.41 44.11
C LEU A 664 -3.33 -17.95 44.31
N LEU A 665 -2.64 -16.93 43.77
CA LEU A 665 -3.03 -15.52 43.97
C LEU A 665 -3.21 -14.65 42.72
N VAL A 666 -2.98 -15.16 41.51
CA VAL A 666 -3.19 -14.40 40.25
C VAL A 666 -4.53 -14.70 39.57
N LEU A 667 -5.01 -15.95 39.64
CA LEU A 667 -6.19 -16.41 38.88
C LEU A 667 -7.58 -15.96 39.42
N LEU A 668 -7.64 -15.19 40.52
CA LEU A 668 -8.91 -14.69 41.07
C LEU A 668 -9.31 -13.28 40.62
N GLY A 669 -8.46 -12.56 39.88
CA GLY A 669 -8.79 -11.24 39.33
C GLY A 669 -9.70 -11.29 38.09
N LEU A 670 -9.40 -12.19 37.15
CA LEU A 670 -9.96 -12.15 35.79
C LEU A 670 -11.39 -12.70 35.66
N TRP A 671 -11.87 -13.54 36.59
CA TRP A 671 -13.24 -14.09 36.53
C TRP A 671 -14.35 -13.11 36.97
N GLY A 672 -14.00 -12.01 37.63
CA GLY A 672 -14.98 -11.03 38.14
C GLY A 672 -15.65 -10.18 37.05
N PHE A 673 -14.88 -9.73 36.05
CA PHE A 673 -15.37 -8.78 35.03
C PHE A 673 -16.26 -9.44 33.95
N ILE A 674 -16.01 -10.71 33.62
CA ILE A 674 -16.79 -11.45 32.61
C ILE A 674 -18.20 -11.78 33.14
N TYR A 675 -18.34 -12.05 34.44
CA TYR A 675 -19.66 -12.35 35.03
C TYR A 675 -20.57 -11.12 35.15
N ALA A 676 -20.00 -9.93 35.39
CA ALA A 676 -20.77 -8.69 35.53
C ALA A 676 -21.32 -8.17 34.19
N SER A 677 -20.54 -8.28 33.12
CA SER A 677 -20.89 -7.79 31.78
C SER A 677 -22.02 -8.59 31.12
N LEU A 678 -22.05 -9.92 31.31
CA LEU A 678 -23.10 -10.79 30.75
C LEU A 678 -24.49 -10.57 31.37
N GLN A 679 -24.59 -10.13 32.63
CA GLN A 679 -25.88 -9.87 33.29
C GLN A 679 -26.57 -8.59 32.78
N TYR A 680 -25.82 -7.59 32.29
CA TYR A 680 -26.40 -6.30 31.88
C TYR A 680 -27.19 -6.38 30.57
N ARG A 681 -26.81 -7.28 29.63
CA ARG A 681 -27.53 -7.47 28.35
C ARG A 681 -28.86 -8.23 28.46
N SER A 682 -29.18 -8.84 29.61
CA SER A 682 -30.33 -9.77 29.74
C SER A 682 -31.71 -9.12 29.91
N ASN A 683 -31.84 -7.79 30.00
CA ASN A 683 -33.04 -7.14 30.56
C ASN A 683 -33.79 -6.18 29.62
N GLN A 684 -33.55 -6.26 28.29
CA GLN A 684 -34.16 -5.37 27.28
C GLN A 684 -34.75 -6.09 26.05
N GLN A 685 -35.29 -7.31 26.20
CA GLN A 685 -36.23 -7.88 25.22
C GLN A 685 -37.10 -8.97 25.87
N ASN A 686 -38.43 -8.77 25.90
CA ASN A 686 -39.35 -9.76 26.47
C ASN A 686 -40.78 -9.68 25.89
N ARG A 687 -40.91 -9.84 24.57
CA ARG A 687 -42.15 -10.20 23.85
C ARG A 687 -41.82 -11.02 22.59
N GLY A 688 -42.04 -12.33 22.61
CA GLY A 688 -42.10 -13.18 21.41
C GLY A 688 -43.55 -13.39 20.94
N PRO A 689 -43.89 -14.51 20.26
CA PRO A 689 -43.05 -15.67 19.87
C PRO A 689 -43.24 -16.00 18.34
N GLN A 690 -43.14 -17.19 17.73
CA GLN A 690 -43.06 -18.61 18.17
C GLN A 690 -42.55 -19.52 17.03
N HIS A 691 -41.94 -20.68 17.36
CA HIS A 691 -41.50 -21.79 16.47
C HIS A 691 -40.25 -21.52 15.60
N GLY A 692 -39.42 -22.53 15.27
CA GLY A 692 -39.46 -23.94 15.69
C GLY A 692 -38.16 -24.70 15.36
N LEU A 693 -37.84 -25.74 16.14
CA LEU A 693 -36.58 -26.49 16.06
C LEU A 693 -36.69 -27.72 15.13
N LEU A 694 -35.68 -27.94 14.28
CA LEU A 694 -35.37 -29.23 13.65
C LEU A 694 -33.87 -29.50 13.74
N ILE A 695 -33.51 -30.79 13.79
CA ILE A 695 -32.14 -31.31 13.87
C ILE A 695 -31.95 -32.25 12.67
N VAL A 696 -30.80 -32.17 11.99
CA VAL A 696 -30.27 -33.23 11.11
C VAL A 696 -28.75 -33.31 11.33
N ASP A 697 -28.20 -34.51 11.16
CA ASP A 697 -26.92 -34.96 11.73
C ASP A 697 -25.66 -34.66 10.89
N ASP A 698 -24.54 -35.12 11.45
CA ASP A 698 -23.12 -34.95 11.08
C ASP A 698 -22.64 -35.41 9.68
N VAL A 699 -21.56 -34.73 9.24
CA VAL A 699 -20.32 -35.24 8.61
C VAL A 699 -20.40 -36.07 7.31
N GLU A 700 -19.74 -35.54 6.26
CA GLU A 700 -18.58 -36.21 5.63
C GLU A 700 -17.65 -35.19 4.95
N THR A 701 -16.33 -35.36 5.04
CA THR A 701 -15.31 -34.46 4.45
C THR A 701 -14.27 -35.27 3.66
N GLU A 702 -14.32 -35.18 2.33
CA GLU A 702 -13.25 -35.69 1.46
C GLU A 702 -12.28 -34.55 1.10
N GLY A 703 -11.01 -34.68 1.51
CA GLY A 703 -9.94 -33.82 1.04
C GLY A 703 -9.44 -34.22 -0.35
N LYS A 704 -8.98 -33.24 -1.14
CA LYS A 704 -8.23 -33.48 -2.38
C LYS A 704 -6.95 -32.64 -2.38
N THR A 705 -5.89 -33.26 -2.88
CA THR A 705 -4.55 -32.66 -3.03
C THR A 705 -4.51 -31.72 -4.22
N TYR A 706 -3.78 -30.62 -4.08
CA TYR A 706 -3.42 -29.75 -5.20
C TYR A 706 -2.11 -30.24 -5.82
N ASP A 707 -2.07 -30.42 -7.14
CA ASP A 707 -0.83 -30.62 -7.89
C ASP A 707 -0.14 -29.27 -8.14
N ALA A 708 1.19 -29.26 -8.20
CA ALA A 708 1.97 -28.04 -8.40
C ALA A 708 1.79 -27.46 -9.82
N LEU A 709 1.77 -26.14 -9.92
CA LEU A 709 1.68 -25.42 -11.20
C LEU A 709 2.99 -25.53 -12.00
N PRO A 710 2.91 -25.53 -13.36
CA PRO A 710 4.10 -25.44 -14.20
C PRO A 710 4.77 -24.05 -14.08
N PRO A 711 6.08 -23.95 -14.33
CA PRO A 711 6.83 -22.70 -14.16
C PRO A 711 6.41 -21.61 -15.17
N LEU A 712 6.56 -20.36 -14.73
CA LEU A 712 6.27 -19.14 -15.49
C LEU A 712 7.00 -19.08 -16.83
N VAL A 713 6.31 -18.56 -17.84
CA VAL A 713 6.89 -18.15 -19.12
C VAL A 713 6.92 -16.64 -19.15
N LEU A 714 8.11 -16.04 -19.26
CA LEU A 714 8.27 -14.59 -19.37
C LEU A 714 7.58 -14.07 -20.65
N PRO A 715 6.86 -12.94 -20.59
CA PRO A 715 6.16 -12.39 -21.76
C PRO A 715 7.16 -11.92 -22.81
N THR A 716 6.90 -12.29 -24.08
CA THR A 716 7.68 -11.80 -25.22
C THR A 716 7.20 -10.42 -25.64
N ILE A 717 8.16 -9.52 -25.93
CA ILE A 717 7.94 -8.16 -26.46
C ILE A 717 6.77 -8.13 -27.45
N HIS A 718 5.74 -7.32 -27.13
CA HIS A 718 4.54 -7.21 -27.94
C HIS A 718 4.85 -6.59 -29.31
N HIS A 719 4.69 -7.40 -30.35
CA HIS A 719 4.47 -6.90 -31.70
C HIS A 719 2.96 -6.79 -31.94
N ALA A 720 2.54 -5.71 -32.59
CA ALA A 720 1.17 -5.53 -33.07
C ALA A 720 0.68 -6.76 -33.89
N PRO A 721 -0.60 -7.14 -33.78
CA PRO A 721 -1.12 -8.25 -34.55
C PRO A 721 -1.29 -7.88 -36.03
N PRO A 722 -1.29 -8.88 -36.93
CA PRO A 722 -1.58 -8.62 -38.34
C PRO A 722 -2.98 -8.03 -38.52
N LEU A 723 -3.05 -6.92 -39.26
CA LEU A 723 -4.30 -6.22 -39.55
C LEU A 723 -5.39 -7.15 -40.11
N PRO A 724 -6.68 -6.94 -39.74
CA PRO A 724 -7.82 -7.63 -40.33
C PRO A 724 -7.84 -7.47 -41.85
N GLN A 725 -8.46 -8.42 -42.55
CA GLN A 725 -8.52 -8.41 -44.02
C GLN A 725 -9.27 -7.19 -44.60
N GLN A 726 -10.02 -6.47 -43.75
CA GLN A 726 -10.77 -5.26 -44.10
C GLN A 726 -9.96 -3.96 -43.91
N GLY A 727 -8.85 -4.00 -43.17
CA GLY A 727 -8.11 -2.83 -42.68
C GLY A 727 -8.20 -2.69 -41.16
N LEU A 728 -7.89 -1.49 -40.66
CA LEU A 728 -8.18 -1.10 -39.27
C LEU A 728 -9.70 -1.06 -39.03
N PRO A 729 -10.17 -1.19 -37.77
CA PRO A 729 -11.53 -0.84 -37.39
C PRO A 729 -11.86 0.62 -37.77
N GLU A 730 -13.14 0.95 -37.99
CA GLU A 730 -13.52 2.32 -38.34
C GLU A 730 -13.20 3.29 -37.18
N GLY A 731 -12.64 4.45 -37.50
CA GLY A 731 -12.15 5.43 -36.52
C GLY A 731 -10.73 5.17 -35.97
N TRP A 732 -10.22 3.94 -36.02
CA TRP A 732 -8.95 3.58 -35.35
C TRP A 732 -7.69 4.07 -36.10
N THR A 733 -6.66 4.43 -35.34
CA THR A 733 -5.29 4.71 -35.84
C THR A 733 -4.43 3.43 -35.86
N MET A 734 -3.26 3.49 -36.51
CA MET A 734 -2.29 2.39 -36.37
C MET A 734 -1.76 2.27 -34.94
N GLU A 735 -1.57 3.38 -34.23
CA GLU A 735 -1.01 3.42 -32.88
C GLU A 735 -1.94 2.74 -31.87
N GLN A 736 -3.25 3.01 -31.97
CA GLN A 736 -4.30 2.28 -31.24
C GLN A 736 -4.32 0.77 -31.60
N TRP A 737 -4.00 0.40 -32.84
CA TRP A 737 -3.91 -1.01 -33.24
C TRP A 737 -2.62 -1.69 -32.76
N GLU A 738 -1.51 -0.95 -32.69
CA GLU A 738 -0.24 -1.48 -32.17
C GLU A 738 -0.32 -1.77 -30.66
N HIS A 739 -1.15 -1.02 -29.93
CA HIS A 739 -1.48 -1.25 -28.52
C HIS A 739 -2.62 -2.28 -28.33
N TYR A 740 -3.84 -1.95 -28.77
CA TYR A 740 -5.09 -2.67 -28.43
C TYR A 740 -5.52 -3.75 -29.44
N GLY A 741 -4.81 -3.89 -30.57
CA GLY A 741 -5.25 -4.75 -31.67
C GLY A 741 -5.37 -6.25 -31.32
N HIS A 742 -4.69 -6.72 -30.28
CA HIS A 742 -4.77 -8.12 -29.85
C HIS A 742 -6.13 -8.41 -29.19
N GLN A 743 -6.55 -7.55 -28.27
CA GLN A 743 -7.83 -7.65 -27.58
C GLN A 743 -9.00 -7.43 -28.56
N TRP A 744 -8.85 -6.54 -29.55
CA TRP A 744 -9.83 -6.40 -30.62
C TRP A 744 -10.03 -7.71 -31.40
N ILE A 745 -8.97 -8.47 -31.66
CA ILE A 745 -9.06 -9.79 -32.30
C ILE A 745 -9.70 -10.84 -31.37
N GLU A 746 -9.46 -10.80 -30.07
CA GLU A 746 -10.09 -11.73 -29.12
C GLU A 746 -11.60 -11.48 -28.97
N ILE A 747 -12.04 -10.22 -28.97
CA ILE A 747 -13.46 -9.84 -28.85
C ILE A 747 -14.20 -10.02 -30.19
N TYR A 748 -13.64 -9.52 -31.30
CA TYR A 748 -14.36 -9.41 -32.58
C TYR A 748 -13.87 -10.35 -33.68
N GLY A 749 -12.67 -10.92 -33.57
CA GLY A 749 -12.02 -11.73 -34.63
C GLY A 749 -12.75 -13.03 -35.01
N GLY A 750 -13.79 -13.42 -34.26
CA GLY A 750 -14.68 -14.54 -34.58
C GLY A 750 -15.88 -14.18 -35.47
N GLN A 751 -16.15 -12.90 -35.75
CA GLN A 751 -17.37 -12.46 -36.45
C GLN A 751 -17.10 -11.85 -37.83
N GLU A 752 -17.76 -12.38 -38.86
CA GLU A 752 -18.01 -11.63 -40.10
C GLU A 752 -19.10 -10.58 -39.80
N GLN A 753 -18.72 -9.32 -39.59
CA GLN A 753 -19.69 -8.22 -39.53
C GLN A 753 -20.41 -8.02 -40.89
N PRO A 754 -21.69 -7.59 -40.89
CA PRO A 754 -22.61 -7.66 -42.04
C PRO A 754 -22.45 -6.56 -43.11
#